data_AF-A0A5C7WLY0-F1
#
_entry.id   AF-A0A5C7WLY0-F1
#
_cell.length_a   1.000
_cell.length_b   1.000
_cell.length_c   1.000
_cell.angle_alpha   90.00
_cell.angle_beta   90.00
_cell.angle_gamma   90.00
#
_symmetry.space_group_name_H-M   'P 1'
#
loop_
_entity.id
_entity.type
_entity.pdbx_description
1 polymer ?
#
loop_
_entity_poly.entity_id
_entity_poly.type
_entity_poly.pdbx_seq_one_letter_code
_entity_poly.pdbx_strand_id
1 'polypeptide(L)'
;MGVYEISRQYAERGYVCIPCNVYLDDSGNKHADFPAGGYKQRRFDLPEDWEGFSGLAINTALSGVVAVDIDCGAGKDGFAGLESAGIDLPDTPMTATSQSGGKHLLYRATSILVPQSSGRLAAGVDVRGDASGILYAYPTKVDNGGGAYTWDGPAVAVGDLPEFPVELAQRLTGAGAKQPKRGSRSVTADCEPANVEVSAEQRAWALRRIDLKLGDIAGAGAGERNERLGKAVPRIIGLTKTIGGDLEEAADRILAAYAESGGNDRDQAVDWINSSIRDVAPEDPSGWLPVGQASFWDARPELRQIRQAAQAGMASPWAVLGALCVRVLADVPPTHRLITGIGDPEGGNLNLFAVLAAESGGGKGIATQVARYLWPSDVYSAEIASGEALPRLFAQKIKDPTTGIYVNSTVRDSVIIDAPEFGSLSASGTRSGATLTQRLCNGFSGEGLSFAVADDSKNVDVPANSYRLGVLTGIQYGNAGMLLAEGAAVTGLPQRFVWFPANVGADEIPQVRPDTPAPLHRREFPPGRNRIEVCDEAKRDLEAAQRVKLIGDTSSPLDGHKLYARAKLAYALAVLNRHYCSVRPEDWELAGVVMEVSDATRQRAVDTLSSRERKAAEAAGKRDGMRKAVAAETEAEESHARIAANVLRLLGAAPEGMPKVGRHGLRHKLRSSQREYLDDVLADLVAEGRVIDRGDWVKLIA
;
A
#
# COMPACT_ATOMS: atom_id res chain seq x y z
N MET A 1 43.30 -21.94 -11.02
CA MET A 1 42.28 -20.88 -10.87
C MET A 1 40.98 -21.60 -10.62
N GLY A 2 40.34 -21.36 -9.49
CA GLY A 2 39.07 -21.96 -9.13
C GLY A 2 37.91 -21.34 -9.92
N VAL A 3 36.74 -21.98 -9.82
CA VAL A 3 35.52 -21.55 -10.52
C VAL A 3 35.11 -20.14 -10.07
N TYR A 4 35.28 -19.83 -8.78
CA TYR A 4 35.00 -18.51 -8.21
C TYR A 4 35.88 -17.38 -8.78
N GLU A 5 37.18 -17.58 -8.96
CA GLU A 5 38.02 -16.53 -9.59
C GLU A 5 37.65 -16.32 -11.07
N ILE A 6 37.15 -17.36 -11.74
CA ILE A 6 36.67 -17.25 -13.13
C ILE A 6 35.29 -16.57 -13.17
N SER A 7 34.37 -16.89 -12.24
CA SER A 7 33.07 -16.21 -12.16
C SER A 7 33.21 -14.72 -11.86
N ARG A 8 34.22 -14.33 -11.06
CA ARG A 8 34.60 -12.91 -10.89
C ARG A 8 35.06 -12.22 -12.17
N GLN A 9 35.84 -12.90 -13.02
CA GLN A 9 36.23 -12.36 -14.33
C GLN A 9 35.05 -12.20 -15.29
N TYR A 10 34.02 -13.06 -15.16
CA TYR A 10 32.75 -12.87 -15.84
C TYR A 10 31.94 -11.70 -15.24
N ALA A 11 31.94 -11.52 -13.92
CA ALA A 11 31.27 -10.39 -13.26
C ALA A 11 31.89 -9.03 -13.63
N GLU A 12 33.22 -8.93 -13.72
CA GLU A 12 33.95 -7.75 -14.22
C GLU A 12 33.57 -7.38 -15.67
N ARG A 13 33.07 -8.35 -16.44
CA ARG A 13 32.57 -8.21 -17.81
C ARG A 13 31.05 -8.02 -17.90
N GLY A 14 30.35 -7.96 -16.77
CA GLY A 14 28.91 -7.72 -16.68
C GLY A 14 28.01 -8.97 -16.63
N TYR A 15 28.57 -10.19 -16.61
CA TYR A 15 27.78 -11.42 -16.52
C TYR A 15 27.51 -11.82 -15.07
N VAL A 16 26.32 -12.38 -14.83
CA VAL A 16 25.94 -13.01 -13.57
C VAL A 16 26.05 -14.52 -13.73
N CYS A 17 26.95 -15.14 -12.97
CA CYS A 17 27.18 -16.58 -13.00
C CYS A 17 26.52 -17.29 -11.82
N ILE A 18 26.14 -18.55 -12.04
CA ILE A 18 25.52 -19.47 -11.08
C ILE A 18 26.46 -20.67 -10.92
N PRO A 19 26.79 -21.11 -9.70
CA PRO A 19 27.51 -22.37 -9.46
C PRO A 19 26.72 -23.56 -9.98
N CYS A 20 27.38 -24.53 -10.63
CA CYS A 20 26.74 -25.78 -11.00
C CYS A 20 27.73 -26.95 -11.11
N ASN A 21 27.20 -28.16 -10.89
CA ASN A 21 27.84 -29.41 -11.32
C ASN A 21 27.00 -30.00 -12.43
N VAL A 22 27.62 -30.66 -13.41
CA VAL A 22 26.93 -31.16 -14.60
C VAL A 22 27.48 -32.54 -14.92
N TYR A 23 26.60 -33.52 -15.12
CA TYR A 23 27.01 -34.92 -15.29
C TYR A 23 26.01 -35.69 -16.16
N LEU A 24 26.45 -36.84 -16.69
CA LEU A 24 25.57 -37.83 -17.32
C LEU A 24 25.17 -38.92 -16.33
N ASP A 25 23.92 -39.40 -16.40
CA ASP A 25 23.48 -40.63 -15.72
C ASP A 25 23.90 -41.89 -16.51
N ASP A 26 23.66 -43.07 -15.92
CA ASP A 26 23.98 -44.38 -16.52
C ASP A 26 23.23 -44.66 -17.85
N SER A 27 22.18 -43.89 -18.14
CA SER A 27 21.43 -43.93 -19.41
C SER A 27 21.89 -42.88 -20.42
N GLY A 28 22.89 -42.07 -20.08
CA GLY A 28 23.43 -40.99 -20.91
C GLY A 28 22.60 -39.69 -20.88
N ASN A 29 21.59 -39.56 -20.00
CA ASN A 29 20.86 -38.31 -19.88
C ASN A 29 21.67 -37.30 -19.04
N LYS A 30 21.58 -36.03 -19.43
CA LYS A 30 22.31 -34.95 -18.78
C LYS A 30 21.53 -34.37 -17.60
N HIS A 31 22.15 -34.38 -16.43
CA HIS A 31 21.66 -33.74 -15.20
C HIS A 31 22.57 -32.58 -14.81
N ALA A 32 22.07 -31.70 -13.94
CA ALA A 32 22.85 -30.60 -13.38
C ALA A 32 22.37 -30.23 -11.98
N ASP A 33 23.30 -30.18 -11.04
CA ASP A 33 23.07 -29.72 -9.68
C ASP A 33 23.33 -28.22 -9.59
N PHE A 34 22.46 -27.53 -8.86
CA PHE A 34 22.56 -26.11 -8.56
C PHE A 34 22.35 -25.88 -7.07
N PRO A 35 22.83 -24.74 -6.52
CA PRO A 35 22.52 -24.35 -5.16
C PRO A 35 21.01 -24.37 -4.84
N ALA A 36 20.66 -24.86 -3.66
CA ALA A 36 19.26 -24.85 -3.20
C ALA A 36 18.74 -23.42 -2.98
N GLY A 37 17.41 -23.27 -3.03
CA GLY A 37 16.74 -21.99 -2.77
C GLY A 37 16.78 -21.01 -3.95
N GLY A 38 16.07 -21.33 -5.03
CA GLY A 38 15.74 -20.36 -6.08
C GLY A 38 16.92 -19.82 -6.90
N TYR A 39 17.94 -20.64 -7.17
CA TYR A 39 19.22 -20.22 -7.79
C TYR A 39 19.10 -19.30 -9.03
N LYS A 40 18.04 -19.43 -9.84
CA LYS A 40 17.81 -18.59 -11.03
C LYS A 40 17.50 -17.12 -10.74
N GLN A 41 17.18 -16.79 -9.48
CA GLN A 41 16.84 -15.43 -9.02
C GLN A 41 17.90 -14.86 -8.06
N ARG A 42 18.96 -15.61 -7.75
CA ARG A 42 20.01 -15.26 -6.78
C ARG A 42 21.32 -14.88 -7.48
N ARG A 43 22.15 -14.11 -6.78
CA ARG A 43 23.57 -13.89 -7.13
C ARG A 43 24.45 -14.68 -6.15
N PHE A 44 25.67 -14.99 -6.59
CA PHE A 44 26.60 -15.90 -5.93
C PHE A 44 27.97 -15.21 -5.85
N ASP A 45 28.02 -14.15 -5.06
CA ASP A 45 29.13 -13.18 -5.05
C ASP A 45 30.21 -13.51 -4.01
N LEU A 46 29.97 -14.49 -3.13
CA LEU A 46 30.85 -14.89 -2.02
C LEU A 46 31.58 -16.20 -2.34
N PRO A 47 32.84 -16.43 -1.89
CA PRO A 47 33.55 -17.70 -2.16
C PRO A 47 32.78 -18.95 -1.71
N GLU A 48 32.12 -18.88 -0.56
CA GLU A 48 31.37 -19.98 0.05
C GLU A 48 30.16 -20.45 -0.78
N ASP A 49 29.58 -19.58 -1.63
CA ASP A 49 28.52 -19.96 -2.58
C ASP A 49 28.99 -21.02 -3.62
N TRP A 50 30.31 -21.14 -3.81
CA TRP A 50 30.94 -21.99 -4.83
C TRP A 50 31.58 -23.25 -4.23
N GLU A 51 31.49 -23.46 -2.91
CA GLU A 51 31.96 -24.69 -2.27
C GLU A 51 31.16 -25.90 -2.78
N GLY A 52 31.87 -26.95 -3.18
CA GLY A 52 31.27 -28.16 -3.76
C GLY A 52 30.89 -28.06 -5.24
N PHE A 53 31.11 -26.92 -5.92
CA PHE A 53 30.80 -26.74 -7.34
C PHE A 53 32.05 -26.66 -8.24
N SER A 54 32.02 -27.40 -9.36
CA SER A 54 33.13 -27.52 -10.32
C SER A 54 32.91 -26.74 -11.62
N GLY A 55 31.72 -26.20 -11.85
CA GLY A 55 31.33 -25.42 -13.03
C GLY A 55 30.48 -24.19 -12.73
N LEU A 56 30.16 -23.46 -13.80
CA LEU A 56 29.32 -22.28 -13.79
C LEU A 56 28.36 -22.22 -15.00
N ALA A 57 27.18 -21.64 -14.79
CA ALA A 57 26.25 -21.24 -15.84
C ALA A 57 26.03 -19.72 -15.83
N ILE A 58 25.92 -19.10 -17.00
CA ILE A 58 25.54 -17.70 -17.15
C ILE A 58 24.01 -17.59 -17.02
N ASN A 59 23.53 -16.73 -16.13
CA ASN A 59 22.13 -16.36 -16.03
C ASN A 59 21.81 -15.32 -17.11
N THR A 60 21.02 -15.68 -18.12
CA THR A 60 20.81 -14.81 -19.29
C THR A 60 20.05 -13.54 -18.91
N ALA A 61 19.00 -13.68 -18.11
CA ALA A 61 18.18 -12.59 -17.61
C ALA A 61 18.96 -11.61 -16.71
N LEU A 62 19.65 -12.12 -15.67
CA LEU A 62 20.40 -11.27 -14.73
C LEU A 62 21.66 -10.64 -15.33
N SER A 63 22.15 -11.15 -16.47
CA SER A 63 23.28 -10.58 -17.22
C SER A 63 22.84 -9.62 -18.34
N GLY A 64 21.54 -9.51 -18.65
CA GLY A 64 21.06 -8.71 -19.78
C GLY A 64 21.52 -9.25 -21.14
N VAL A 65 21.54 -10.57 -21.32
CA VAL A 65 21.96 -11.25 -22.56
C VAL A 65 20.92 -12.24 -23.05
N VAL A 66 20.95 -12.52 -24.35
CA VAL A 66 20.15 -13.57 -25.00
C VAL A 66 21.11 -14.61 -25.56
N ALA A 67 20.93 -15.87 -25.16
CA ALA A 67 21.65 -17.00 -25.76
C ALA A 67 20.79 -17.69 -26.81
N VAL A 68 21.38 -18.00 -27.96
CA VAL A 68 20.82 -18.87 -28.99
C VAL A 68 21.61 -20.17 -28.98
N ASP A 69 20.91 -21.28 -28.79
CA ASP A 69 21.47 -22.63 -28.70
C ASP A 69 21.03 -23.41 -29.94
N ILE A 70 22.00 -23.71 -30.82
CA ILE A 70 21.80 -24.37 -32.11
C ILE A 70 22.19 -25.85 -31.95
N ASP A 71 21.18 -26.72 -31.82
CA ASP A 71 21.37 -28.16 -31.66
C ASP A 71 21.90 -28.81 -32.95
N CYS A 72 22.93 -29.65 -32.82
CA CYS A 72 23.31 -30.62 -33.84
C CYS A 72 23.44 -32.01 -33.21
N GLY A 73 23.03 -33.05 -33.94
CA GLY A 73 23.13 -34.45 -33.54
C GLY A 73 21.79 -35.08 -33.13
N ALA A 74 21.78 -36.40 -32.92
CA ALA A 74 20.60 -37.19 -32.58
C ALA A 74 19.37 -36.96 -33.50
N GLY A 75 19.59 -36.67 -34.79
CA GLY A 75 18.53 -36.38 -35.76
C GLY A 75 18.04 -34.92 -35.77
N LYS A 76 18.69 -34.02 -35.01
CA LYS A 76 18.51 -32.56 -35.11
C LYS A 76 19.63 -31.92 -35.93
N ASP A 77 19.26 -30.91 -36.71
CA ASP A 77 20.17 -29.99 -37.40
C ASP A 77 19.58 -28.57 -37.34
N GLY A 78 20.04 -27.79 -36.37
CA GLY A 78 19.61 -26.41 -36.17
C GLY A 78 20.10 -25.44 -37.24
N PHE A 79 21.21 -25.73 -37.93
CA PHE A 79 21.71 -24.89 -39.02
C PHE A 79 20.83 -25.02 -40.26
N ALA A 80 20.49 -26.26 -40.67
CA ALA A 80 19.51 -26.50 -41.72
C ALA A 80 18.12 -25.95 -41.33
N GLY A 81 17.80 -25.94 -40.04
CA GLY A 81 16.62 -25.28 -39.48
C GLY A 81 16.59 -23.77 -39.72
N LEU A 82 17.69 -23.06 -39.45
CA LEU A 82 17.83 -21.61 -39.67
C LEU A 82 17.75 -21.25 -41.16
N GLU A 83 18.48 -22.00 -42.00
CA GLU A 83 18.45 -21.84 -43.47
C GLU A 83 17.02 -22.02 -44.01
N SER A 84 16.34 -23.10 -43.61
CA SER A 84 14.94 -23.37 -43.98
C SER A 84 13.95 -22.31 -43.48
N ALA A 85 14.27 -21.64 -42.37
CA ALA A 85 13.46 -20.56 -41.79
C ALA A 85 13.77 -19.17 -42.39
N GLY A 86 14.78 -19.07 -43.27
CA GLY A 86 15.29 -17.83 -43.83
C GLY A 86 15.89 -16.88 -42.78
N ILE A 87 16.51 -17.44 -41.73
CA ILE A 87 17.04 -16.66 -40.61
C ILE A 87 18.56 -16.65 -40.67
N ASP A 88 19.12 -15.45 -40.89
CA ASP A 88 20.53 -15.17 -40.68
C ASP A 88 20.75 -14.61 -39.26
N LEU A 89 21.84 -15.04 -38.61
CA LEU A 89 22.18 -14.61 -37.25
C LEU A 89 23.51 -13.85 -37.28
N PRO A 90 23.59 -12.62 -36.74
CA PRO A 90 24.84 -11.87 -36.78
C PRO A 90 25.93 -12.57 -35.98
N ASP A 91 27.17 -12.51 -36.48
CA ASP A 91 28.35 -13.04 -35.78
C ASP A 91 28.50 -12.42 -34.39
N THR A 92 28.88 -13.23 -33.40
CA THR A 92 29.16 -12.77 -32.03
C THR A 92 30.50 -13.30 -31.51
N PRO A 93 31.32 -12.47 -30.83
CA PRO A 93 32.57 -12.90 -30.22
C PRO A 93 32.38 -13.89 -29.04
N MET A 94 31.17 -14.01 -28.50
CA MET A 94 30.82 -15.04 -27.51
C MET A 94 30.12 -16.22 -28.19
N THR A 95 30.91 -17.01 -28.91
CA THR A 95 30.50 -18.28 -29.52
C THR A 95 31.16 -19.45 -28.79
N ALA A 96 30.41 -20.51 -28.48
CA ALA A 96 30.95 -21.77 -27.96
C ALA A 96 30.45 -22.94 -28.80
N THR A 97 31.35 -23.85 -29.16
CA THR A 97 31.02 -25.06 -29.92
C THR A 97 30.73 -26.23 -28.95
N SER A 98 29.63 -26.97 -29.17
CA SER A 98 29.22 -28.09 -28.33
C SER A 98 29.85 -29.42 -28.79
N GLN A 99 29.85 -30.43 -27.92
CA GLN A 99 30.42 -31.76 -28.19
C GLN A 99 29.82 -32.49 -29.41
N SER A 100 28.63 -32.09 -29.85
CA SER A 100 27.90 -32.69 -30.98
C SER A 100 27.92 -31.81 -32.24
N GLY A 101 28.75 -30.75 -32.26
CA GLY A 101 28.89 -29.83 -33.39
C GLY A 101 27.88 -28.68 -33.41
N GLY A 102 27.05 -28.55 -32.38
CA GLY A 102 26.14 -27.42 -32.21
C GLY A 102 26.88 -26.16 -31.76
N LYS A 103 26.19 -25.00 -31.73
CA LYS A 103 26.77 -23.73 -31.28
C LYS A 103 25.87 -22.99 -30.30
N HIS A 104 26.48 -22.48 -29.23
CA HIS A 104 25.89 -21.46 -28.37
C HIS A 104 26.39 -20.08 -28.83
N LEU A 105 25.48 -19.16 -29.13
CA LEU A 105 25.77 -17.77 -29.52
C LEU A 105 25.17 -16.82 -28.48
N LEU A 106 25.95 -15.86 -27.97
CA LEU A 106 25.51 -14.92 -26.94
C LEU A 106 25.43 -13.48 -27.47
N TYR A 107 24.31 -12.81 -27.24
CA TYR A 107 24.01 -11.46 -27.68
C TYR A 107 23.62 -10.57 -26.50
N ARG A 108 23.82 -9.25 -26.60
CA ARG A 108 23.24 -8.31 -25.63
C ARG A 108 21.71 -8.27 -25.83
N ALA A 109 20.95 -8.23 -24.73
CA ALA A 109 19.50 -8.08 -24.81
C ALA A 109 19.11 -6.77 -25.52
N THR A 110 17.99 -6.81 -26.24
CA THR A 110 17.42 -5.67 -26.95
C THR A 110 16.28 -5.03 -26.15
N SER A 111 15.72 -3.92 -26.65
CA SER A 111 14.58 -3.21 -26.04
C SER A 111 13.27 -4.00 -25.99
N ILE A 112 13.21 -5.15 -26.66
CA ILE A 112 12.08 -6.09 -26.67
C ILE A 112 12.46 -7.34 -25.87
N LEU A 113 11.62 -7.68 -24.88
CA LEU A 113 11.79 -8.89 -24.08
C LEU A 113 11.75 -10.15 -24.97
N VAL A 114 12.81 -10.93 -24.92
CA VAL A 114 12.96 -12.20 -25.63
C VAL A 114 12.55 -13.35 -24.70
N PRO A 115 11.38 -13.99 -24.92
CA PRO A 115 10.94 -15.09 -24.08
C PRO A 115 11.84 -16.32 -24.26
N GLN A 116 11.85 -17.19 -23.25
CA GLN A 116 12.38 -18.54 -23.40
C GLN A 116 11.59 -19.26 -24.50
N SER A 117 12.28 -19.91 -25.44
CA SER A 117 11.61 -20.70 -26.47
C SER A 117 12.46 -21.88 -26.91
N SER A 118 11.79 -22.96 -27.30
CA SER A 118 12.44 -24.13 -27.90
C SER A 118 11.82 -24.38 -29.27
N GLY A 119 12.63 -24.40 -30.32
CA GLY A 119 12.20 -24.60 -31.70
C GLY A 119 11.33 -23.50 -32.32
N ARG A 120 11.12 -22.35 -31.64
CA ARG A 120 10.21 -21.27 -32.12
C ARG A 120 10.84 -20.37 -33.17
N LEU A 121 12.15 -20.14 -33.07
CA LEU A 121 12.91 -19.36 -34.06
C LEU A 121 13.09 -20.19 -35.34
N ALA A 122 13.66 -21.38 -35.18
CA ALA A 122 13.81 -22.41 -36.19
C ALA A 122 13.78 -23.80 -35.53
N ALA A 123 13.52 -24.86 -36.30
CA ALA A 123 13.59 -26.22 -35.78
C ALA A 123 15.03 -26.56 -35.36
N GLY A 124 15.22 -27.10 -34.15
CA GLY A 124 16.56 -27.34 -33.60
C GLY A 124 17.28 -26.10 -33.07
N VAL A 125 16.57 -24.98 -32.87
CA VAL A 125 17.13 -23.76 -32.25
C VAL A 125 16.31 -23.35 -31.03
N ASP A 126 17.00 -23.30 -29.89
CA ASP A 126 16.48 -22.88 -28.60
C ASP A 126 16.98 -21.47 -28.27
N VAL A 127 16.16 -20.66 -27.60
CA VAL A 127 16.48 -19.27 -27.22
C VAL A 127 16.28 -19.08 -25.73
N ARG A 128 17.32 -18.56 -25.06
CA ARG A 128 17.36 -18.28 -23.62
C ARG A 128 17.52 -16.77 -23.40
N GLY A 129 16.40 -16.06 -23.24
CA GLY A 129 16.35 -14.63 -22.89
C GLY A 129 15.84 -14.35 -21.46
N ASP A 130 14.89 -13.44 -21.30
CA ASP A 130 14.73 -12.62 -20.09
C ASP A 130 14.01 -13.24 -18.89
N ALA A 131 13.43 -14.45 -19.02
CA ALA A 131 12.64 -15.01 -17.92
C ALA A 131 13.49 -15.67 -16.80
N SER A 132 14.33 -16.65 -17.16
CA SER A 132 15.20 -17.39 -16.22
C SER A 132 16.17 -18.34 -16.96
N GLY A 133 16.65 -17.91 -18.13
CA GLY A 133 17.53 -18.72 -18.96
C GLY A 133 18.88 -18.95 -18.30
N ILE A 134 19.43 -20.15 -18.51
CA ILE A 134 20.78 -20.51 -18.09
C ILE A 134 21.54 -21.07 -19.29
N LEU A 135 22.81 -20.68 -19.40
CA LEU A 135 23.72 -21.19 -20.41
C LEU A 135 24.97 -21.74 -19.72
N TYR A 136 25.24 -23.03 -19.87
CA TYR A 136 26.47 -23.63 -19.38
C TYR A 136 27.67 -23.02 -20.13
N ALA A 137 28.68 -22.58 -19.38
CA ALA A 137 29.82 -21.83 -19.91
C ALA A 137 31.13 -22.35 -19.33
N TYR A 138 32.25 -21.98 -19.97
CA TYR A 138 33.59 -22.24 -19.45
C TYR A 138 33.74 -21.74 -17.99
N PRO A 139 34.32 -22.53 -17.06
CA PRO A 139 35.12 -23.74 -17.27
C PRO A 139 34.34 -25.07 -17.15
N THR A 140 33.00 -25.04 -17.18
CA THR A 140 32.15 -26.21 -16.89
C THR A 140 32.49 -27.41 -17.76
N LYS A 141 32.64 -28.56 -17.10
CA LYS A 141 32.74 -29.87 -17.71
C LYS A 141 31.49 -30.68 -17.40
N VAL A 142 31.19 -31.65 -18.24
CA VAL A 142 30.12 -32.61 -18.00
C VAL A 142 30.76 -33.92 -17.57
N ASP A 143 30.67 -34.23 -16.28
CA ASP A 143 31.23 -35.46 -15.72
C ASP A 143 30.54 -36.72 -16.29
N ASN A 144 31.17 -37.88 -16.11
CA ASN A 144 30.78 -39.17 -16.72
C ASN A 144 30.85 -39.19 -18.26
N GLY A 145 31.85 -38.52 -18.84
CA GLY A 145 32.20 -38.66 -20.26
C GLY A 145 31.55 -37.66 -21.22
N GLY A 146 30.86 -36.64 -20.69
CA GLY A 146 30.51 -35.48 -21.49
C GLY A 146 31.70 -34.52 -21.69
N GLY A 147 31.61 -33.66 -22.70
CA GLY A 147 32.65 -32.71 -23.05
C GLY A 147 32.79 -31.54 -22.08
N ALA A 148 33.69 -30.62 -22.43
CA ALA A 148 33.85 -29.33 -21.76
C ALA A 148 33.20 -28.21 -22.57
N TYR A 149 32.67 -27.19 -21.90
CA TYR A 149 32.22 -25.96 -22.55
C TYR A 149 33.41 -25.02 -22.76
N THR A 150 33.73 -24.72 -24.02
CA THR A 150 34.82 -23.82 -24.41
C THR A 150 34.32 -22.72 -25.34
N TRP A 151 34.73 -21.48 -25.09
CA TRP A 151 34.47 -20.35 -25.97
C TRP A 151 35.51 -20.31 -27.10
N ASP A 152 35.08 -19.98 -28.30
CA ASP A 152 35.90 -19.79 -29.49
C ASP A 152 36.60 -18.41 -29.47
N GLY A 153 37.19 -18.06 -28.33
CA GLY A 153 37.80 -16.76 -28.05
C GLY A 153 37.82 -16.40 -26.54
N PRO A 154 38.46 -15.27 -26.16
CA PRO A 154 38.38 -14.75 -24.80
C PRO A 154 36.99 -14.15 -24.53
N ALA A 155 36.51 -14.24 -23.29
CA ALA A 155 35.25 -13.59 -22.91
C ALA A 155 35.34 -12.06 -23.07
N VAL A 156 34.37 -11.46 -23.76
CA VAL A 156 34.21 -10.00 -23.92
C VAL A 156 33.12 -9.46 -23.00
N ALA A 157 33.07 -8.14 -22.76
CA ALA A 157 32.05 -7.55 -21.90
C ALA A 157 30.65 -7.56 -22.55
N VAL A 158 29.59 -7.63 -21.72
CA VAL A 158 28.19 -7.60 -22.18
C VAL A 158 27.90 -6.36 -23.03
N GLY A 159 28.51 -5.21 -22.70
CA GLY A 159 28.36 -3.97 -23.47
C GLY A 159 28.96 -4.02 -24.88
N ASP A 160 29.96 -4.89 -25.10
CA ASP A 160 30.65 -5.06 -26.39
C ASP A 160 29.99 -6.14 -27.26
N LEU A 161 28.98 -6.85 -26.75
CA LEU A 161 28.23 -7.83 -27.53
C LEU A 161 27.31 -7.15 -28.56
N PRO A 162 27.19 -7.73 -29.76
CA PRO A 162 26.14 -7.34 -30.69
C PRO A 162 24.76 -7.53 -30.05
N GLU A 163 23.85 -6.61 -30.33
CA GLU A 163 22.48 -6.66 -29.83
C GLU A 163 21.68 -7.74 -30.55
N PHE A 164 20.84 -8.48 -29.83
CA PHE A 164 19.98 -9.48 -30.43
C PHE A 164 19.00 -8.84 -31.43
N PRO A 165 18.87 -9.33 -32.68
CA PRO A 165 18.06 -8.66 -33.70
C PRO A 165 16.60 -8.44 -33.30
N VAL A 166 16.16 -7.17 -33.34
CA VAL A 166 14.81 -6.71 -32.98
C VAL A 166 13.72 -7.48 -33.72
N GLU A 167 13.92 -7.78 -35.00
CA GLU A 167 12.97 -8.52 -35.84
C GLU A 167 12.77 -9.97 -35.36
N LEU A 168 13.84 -10.61 -34.88
CA LEU A 168 13.78 -11.96 -34.33
C LEU A 168 13.13 -11.95 -32.93
N ALA A 169 13.38 -10.91 -32.12
CA ALA A 169 12.68 -10.69 -30.85
C ALA A 169 11.16 -10.49 -31.06
N GLN A 170 10.76 -9.74 -32.09
CA GLN A 170 9.36 -9.58 -32.49
C GLN A 170 8.73 -10.91 -32.95
N ARG A 171 9.44 -11.73 -33.73
CA ARG A 171 8.99 -13.06 -34.15
C ARG A 171 8.80 -14.03 -32.97
N LEU A 172 9.60 -13.89 -31.91
CA LEU A 172 9.50 -14.68 -30.68
C LEU A 172 8.39 -14.20 -29.72
N THR A 173 7.97 -12.92 -29.81
CA THR A 173 6.90 -12.34 -28.98
C THR A 173 5.52 -12.38 -29.64
N GLY A 174 5.44 -12.28 -30.97
CA GLY A 174 4.19 -12.22 -31.73
C GLY A 174 3.30 -13.46 -31.57
N ALA A 175 2.04 -13.24 -31.17
CA ALA A 175 1.01 -14.27 -31.09
C ALA A 175 0.41 -14.54 -32.48
N GLY A 176 0.88 -15.59 -33.19
CA GLY A 176 0.44 -15.81 -34.56
C GLY A 176 1.01 -17.01 -35.32
N ALA A 177 1.46 -18.08 -34.65
CA ALA A 177 1.87 -19.31 -35.32
C ALA A 177 1.13 -20.52 -34.72
N LYS A 178 0.26 -21.16 -35.51
CA LYS A 178 -0.41 -22.41 -35.12
C LYS A 178 0.64 -23.49 -34.89
N GLN A 179 0.73 -24.03 -33.68
CA GLN A 179 1.51 -25.26 -33.47
C GLN A 179 0.88 -26.41 -34.29
N PRO A 180 1.66 -27.13 -35.12
CA PRO A 180 1.20 -28.41 -35.64
C PRO A 180 1.09 -29.40 -34.47
N LYS A 181 -0.08 -30.02 -34.31
CA LYS A 181 -0.34 -31.00 -33.25
C LYS A 181 0.70 -32.13 -33.29
N ARG A 182 1.56 -32.22 -32.27
CA ARG A 182 2.32 -33.45 -31.98
C ARG A 182 1.56 -34.23 -30.90
N GLY A 183 1.43 -35.53 -31.12
CA GLY A 183 0.41 -36.35 -30.46
C GLY A 183 0.51 -36.39 -28.94
N SER A 184 -0.64 -36.35 -28.29
CA SER A 184 -0.79 -36.64 -26.86
C SER A 184 -0.24 -38.02 -26.54
N ARG A 185 0.74 -38.09 -25.64
CA ARG A 185 1.02 -39.31 -24.89
C ARG A 185 0.70 -39.01 -23.43
N SER A 186 -0.45 -39.51 -22.98
CA SER A 186 -0.89 -39.38 -21.59
C SER A 186 0.09 -40.09 -20.67
N VAL A 187 0.67 -39.34 -19.73
CA VAL A 187 1.17 -39.90 -18.47
C VAL A 187 0.30 -39.31 -17.39
N THR A 188 -0.69 -40.07 -16.95
CA THR A 188 -1.40 -39.83 -15.69
C THR A 188 -0.41 -40.08 -14.57
N ALA A 189 0.21 -39.00 -14.08
CA ALA A 189 0.86 -39.03 -12.77
C ALA A 189 -0.25 -38.84 -11.74
N ASP A 190 -0.74 -39.95 -11.19
CA ASP A 190 -1.67 -39.95 -10.06
C ASP A 190 -0.94 -39.40 -8.81
N CYS A 191 -0.90 -38.08 -8.66
CA CYS A 191 -0.76 -37.46 -7.36
C CYS A 191 -2.14 -37.44 -6.72
N GLU A 192 -2.37 -38.32 -5.74
CA GLU A 192 -3.52 -38.20 -4.86
C GLU A 192 -3.56 -36.78 -4.27
N PRO A 193 -4.73 -36.13 -4.19
CA PRO A 193 -4.83 -34.80 -3.63
C PRO A 193 -4.43 -34.88 -2.15
N ALA A 194 -3.36 -34.16 -1.80
CA ALA A 194 -3.05 -33.91 -0.40
C ALA A 194 -4.30 -33.31 0.26
N ASN A 195 -4.79 -33.96 1.32
CA ASN A 195 -5.94 -33.48 2.08
C ASN A 195 -5.50 -32.25 2.90
N VAL A 196 -5.46 -31.09 2.25
CA VAL A 196 -5.04 -29.84 2.89
C VAL A 196 -6.19 -29.37 3.79
N GLU A 197 -6.06 -29.60 5.09
CA GLU A 197 -7.02 -29.10 6.07
C GLU A 197 -7.06 -27.56 6.06
N VAL A 198 -8.12 -27.00 5.48
CA VAL A 198 -8.34 -25.56 5.43
C VAL A 198 -8.83 -25.08 6.81
N SER A 199 -8.03 -24.25 7.48
CA SER A 199 -8.39 -23.66 8.77
C SER A 199 -9.65 -22.77 8.67
N ALA A 200 -10.33 -22.55 9.81
CA ALA A 200 -11.48 -21.65 9.88
C ALA A 200 -11.15 -20.23 9.38
N GLU A 201 -9.92 -19.76 9.59
CA GLU A 201 -9.45 -18.45 9.13
C GLU A 201 -9.21 -18.40 7.62
N GLN A 202 -8.57 -19.43 7.04
CA GLN A 202 -8.43 -19.56 5.58
C GLN A 202 -9.80 -19.70 4.90
N ARG A 203 -10.74 -20.46 5.50
CA ARG A 203 -12.12 -20.58 5.00
C ARG A 203 -12.86 -19.24 5.05
N ALA A 204 -12.73 -18.48 6.14
CA ALA A 204 -13.29 -17.13 6.24
C ALA A 204 -12.63 -16.13 5.25
N TRP A 205 -11.33 -16.25 5.01
CA TRP A 205 -10.63 -15.46 3.99
C TRP A 205 -11.13 -15.78 2.58
N ALA A 206 -11.25 -17.05 2.23
CA ALA A 206 -11.69 -17.49 0.91
C ALA A 206 -13.13 -17.05 0.61
N LEU A 207 -14.04 -17.17 1.59
CA LEU A 207 -15.42 -16.68 1.45
C LEU A 207 -15.44 -15.17 1.18
N ARG A 208 -14.73 -14.36 1.99
CA ARG A 208 -14.58 -12.91 1.72
C ARG A 208 -14.00 -12.62 0.34
N ARG A 209 -13.06 -13.45 -0.14
CA ARG A 209 -12.41 -13.26 -1.45
C ARG A 209 -13.32 -13.67 -2.62
N ILE A 210 -14.17 -14.68 -2.43
CA ILE A 210 -15.27 -15.04 -3.34
C ILE A 210 -16.27 -13.88 -3.41
N ASP A 211 -16.71 -13.34 -2.27
CA ASP A 211 -17.67 -12.23 -2.22
C ASP A 211 -17.14 -10.99 -2.95
N LEU A 212 -15.88 -10.62 -2.75
CA LEU A 212 -15.22 -9.55 -3.51
C LEU A 212 -15.19 -9.82 -5.02
N LYS A 213 -14.95 -11.06 -5.44
CA LYS A 213 -14.90 -11.42 -6.87
C LYS A 213 -16.29 -11.51 -7.52
N LEU A 214 -17.34 -11.81 -6.75
CA LEU A 214 -18.72 -11.67 -7.19
C LEU A 214 -19.09 -10.19 -7.33
N GLY A 215 -18.62 -9.32 -6.43
CA GLY A 215 -18.73 -7.87 -6.55
C GLY A 215 -18.05 -7.31 -7.81
N ASP A 216 -16.84 -7.81 -8.15
CA ASP A 216 -16.13 -7.46 -9.39
C ASP A 216 -16.91 -7.83 -10.67
N ILE A 217 -17.73 -8.89 -10.62
CA ILE A 217 -18.61 -9.30 -11.72
C ILE A 217 -19.85 -8.40 -11.77
N ALA A 218 -20.56 -8.25 -10.65
CA ALA A 218 -21.80 -7.47 -10.57
C ALA A 218 -21.58 -5.98 -10.92
N GLY A 219 -20.45 -5.40 -10.53
CA GLY A 219 -20.07 -4.02 -10.86
C GLY A 219 -19.53 -3.80 -12.29
N ALA A 220 -19.49 -4.82 -13.14
CA ALA A 220 -18.82 -4.71 -14.44
C ALA A 220 -19.61 -3.87 -15.48
N GLY A 221 -18.96 -2.81 -15.97
CA GLY A 221 -19.50 -1.91 -16.99
C GLY A 221 -19.71 -2.56 -18.37
N ALA A 222 -20.55 -1.94 -19.20
CA ALA A 222 -20.94 -2.43 -20.53
C ALA A 222 -19.75 -2.42 -21.53
N GLY A 223 -18.99 -3.51 -21.51
CA GLY A 223 -17.78 -3.73 -22.32
C GLY A 223 -16.75 -4.58 -21.59
N GLU A 224 -16.69 -4.48 -20.25
CA GLU A 224 -15.74 -5.24 -19.42
C GLU A 224 -16.30 -6.57 -18.90
N ARG A 225 -17.63 -6.77 -18.93
CA ARG A 225 -18.33 -7.91 -18.31
C ARG A 225 -17.67 -9.26 -18.59
N ASN A 226 -17.40 -9.58 -19.85
CA ASN A 226 -16.85 -10.89 -20.22
C ASN A 226 -15.35 -10.98 -19.84
N GLU A 227 -14.60 -9.89 -19.86
CA GLU A 227 -13.21 -9.90 -19.36
C GLU A 227 -13.16 -10.09 -17.83
N ARG A 228 -14.03 -9.40 -17.09
CA ARG A 228 -14.17 -9.52 -15.63
C ARG A 228 -14.62 -10.92 -15.23
N LEU A 229 -15.64 -11.46 -15.90
CA LEU A 229 -16.13 -12.82 -15.71
C LEU A 229 -15.03 -13.86 -15.97
N GLY A 230 -14.31 -13.76 -17.09
CA GLY A 230 -13.24 -14.71 -17.44
C GLY A 230 -12.05 -14.69 -16.48
N LYS A 231 -11.78 -13.54 -15.83
CA LYS A 231 -10.76 -13.40 -14.78
C LYS A 231 -11.25 -13.84 -13.39
N ALA A 232 -12.55 -13.71 -13.11
CA ALA A 232 -13.12 -13.99 -11.79
C ALA A 232 -13.58 -15.45 -11.62
N VAL A 233 -14.20 -16.06 -12.64
CA VAL A 233 -14.77 -17.42 -12.56
C VAL A 233 -13.73 -18.49 -12.20
N PRO A 234 -12.54 -18.58 -12.85
CA PRO A 234 -11.52 -19.55 -12.47
C PRO A 234 -11.08 -19.40 -11.00
N ARG A 235 -10.97 -18.15 -10.52
CA ARG A 235 -10.60 -17.85 -9.14
C ARG A 235 -11.68 -18.26 -8.15
N ILE A 236 -12.95 -17.96 -8.42
CA ILE A 236 -14.06 -18.35 -7.55
C ILE A 236 -14.15 -19.88 -7.46
N ILE A 237 -14.10 -20.59 -8.59
CA ILE A 237 -14.17 -22.06 -8.62
C ILE A 237 -12.95 -22.70 -7.93
N GLY A 238 -11.73 -22.16 -8.13
CA GLY A 238 -10.53 -22.61 -7.42
C GLY A 238 -10.66 -22.46 -5.90
N LEU A 239 -11.09 -21.30 -5.41
CA LEU A 239 -11.34 -21.04 -3.99
C LEU A 239 -12.42 -21.98 -3.41
N THR A 240 -13.57 -22.14 -4.09
CA THR A 240 -14.67 -22.99 -3.63
C THR A 240 -14.27 -24.46 -3.55
N LYS A 241 -13.56 -24.99 -4.57
CA LYS A 241 -13.00 -26.36 -4.54
C LYS A 241 -12.09 -26.57 -3.33
N THR A 242 -11.21 -25.61 -3.08
CA THR A 242 -10.18 -25.70 -2.03
C THR A 242 -10.80 -25.70 -0.63
N ILE A 243 -11.83 -24.89 -0.37
CA ILE A 243 -12.51 -24.90 0.93
C ILE A 243 -13.48 -26.08 1.12
N GLY A 244 -13.75 -26.88 0.08
CA GLY A 244 -14.83 -27.87 0.10
C GLY A 244 -16.21 -27.20 0.20
N GLY A 245 -16.45 -26.17 -0.61
CA GLY A 245 -17.75 -25.53 -0.77
C GLY A 245 -18.57 -26.14 -1.90
N ASP A 246 -19.86 -25.84 -1.94
CA ASP A 246 -20.76 -26.31 -3.00
C ASP A 246 -20.48 -25.59 -4.33
N LEU A 247 -20.25 -26.35 -5.39
CA LEU A 247 -19.95 -25.84 -6.73
C LEU A 247 -21.21 -25.46 -7.52
N GLU A 248 -22.37 -26.06 -7.21
CA GLU A 248 -23.66 -25.66 -7.78
C GLU A 248 -24.08 -24.31 -7.18
N GLU A 249 -23.97 -24.14 -5.86
CA GLU A 249 -24.21 -22.85 -5.19
C GLU A 249 -23.27 -21.75 -5.72
N ALA A 250 -21.98 -22.07 -5.90
CA ALA A 250 -21.03 -21.12 -6.47
C ALA A 250 -21.36 -20.74 -7.93
N ALA A 251 -21.80 -21.69 -8.75
CA ALA A 251 -22.24 -21.45 -10.12
C ALA A 251 -23.46 -20.52 -10.17
N ASP A 252 -24.47 -20.78 -9.34
CA ASP A 252 -25.68 -19.94 -9.24
C ASP A 252 -25.33 -18.51 -8.79
N ARG A 253 -24.44 -18.36 -7.80
CA ARG A 253 -23.96 -17.05 -7.34
C ARG A 253 -23.21 -16.27 -8.43
N ILE A 254 -22.37 -16.95 -9.22
CA ILE A 254 -21.70 -16.34 -10.38
C ILE A 254 -22.72 -15.88 -11.43
N LEU A 255 -23.70 -16.72 -11.76
CA LEU A 255 -24.73 -16.39 -12.76
C LEU A 255 -25.64 -15.25 -12.29
N ALA A 256 -25.95 -15.17 -11.00
CA ALA A 256 -26.68 -14.06 -10.40
C ALA A 256 -25.89 -12.74 -10.52
N ALA A 257 -24.60 -12.73 -10.15
CA ALA A 257 -23.74 -11.56 -10.29
C ALA A 257 -23.57 -11.12 -11.75
N TYR A 258 -23.44 -12.06 -12.69
CA TYR A 258 -23.35 -11.75 -14.12
C TYR A 258 -24.66 -11.15 -14.66
N ALA A 259 -25.82 -11.65 -14.23
CA ALA A 259 -27.12 -11.08 -14.57
C ALA A 259 -27.29 -9.67 -13.99
N GLU A 260 -26.88 -9.43 -12.74
CA GLU A 260 -26.89 -8.12 -12.09
C GLU A 260 -26.03 -7.09 -12.84
N SER A 261 -24.88 -7.51 -13.39
CA SER A 261 -24.04 -6.65 -14.23
C SER A 261 -24.71 -6.18 -15.53
N GLY A 262 -25.82 -6.81 -15.93
CA GLY A 262 -26.46 -6.66 -17.25
C GLY A 262 -25.82 -7.52 -18.34
N GLY A 263 -25.26 -8.68 -17.98
CA GLY A 263 -24.76 -9.69 -18.90
C GLY A 263 -25.90 -10.31 -19.73
N ASN A 264 -25.67 -10.49 -21.04
CA ASN A 264 -26.68 -10.95 -21.99
C ASN A 264 -26.37 -12.31 -22.65
N ASP A 265 -25.16 -12.86 -22.44
CA ASP A 265 -24.74 -14.17 -22.96
C ASP A 265 -24.59 -15.16 -21.78
N ARG A 266 -25.72 -15.76 -21.39
CA ARG A 266 -25.75 -16.73 -20.28
C ARG A 266 -25.02 -18.02 -20.62
N ASP A 267 -25.06 -18.45 -21.88
CA ASP A 267 -24.47 -19.72 -22.31
C ASP A 267 -22.94 -19.65 -22.26
N GLN A 268 -22.34 -18.53 -22.68
CA GLN A 268 -20.91 -18.26 -22.49
C GLN A 268 -20.48 -18.28 -21.02
N ALA A 269 -21.30 -17.73 -20.12
CA ALA A 269 -21.03 -17.77 -18.68
C ALA A 269 -21.08 -19.20 -18.13
N VAL A 270 -22.07 -19.99 -18.54
CA VAL A 270 -22.20 -21.41 -18.20
C VAL A 270 -21.02 -22.24 -18.73
N ASP A 271 -20.58 -22.02 -19.97
CA ASP A 271 -19.44 -22.73 -20.56
C ASP A 271 -18.13 -22.45 -19.80
N TRP A 272 -17.89 -21.21 -19.37
CA TRP A 272 -16.71 -20.88 -18.56
C TRP A 272 -16.78 -21.42 -17.14
N ILE A 273 -17.96 -21.47 -16.52
CA ILE A 273 -18.17 -22.15 -15.24
C ILE A 273 -17.86 -23.64 -15.41
N ASN A 274 -18.42 -24.30 -16.43
CA ASN A 274 -18.23 -25.72 -16.70
C ASN A 274 -16.78 -26.09 -17.04
N SER A 275 -16.07 -25.27 -17.82
CA SER A 275 -14.63 -25.43 -18.06
C SER A 275 -13.84 -25.21 -16.77
N SER A 276 -14.15 -24.19 -15.97
CA SER A 276 -13.45 -23.97 -14.69
C SER A 276 -13.69 -25.11 -13.68
N ILE A 277 -14.89 -25.67 -13.63
CA ILE A 277 -15.21 -26.85 -12.81
C ILE A 277 -14.44 -28.09 -13.27
N ARG A 278 -14.13 -28.21 -14.56
CA ARG A 278 -13.35 -29.33 -15.12
C ARG A 278 -11.83 -29.15 -15.00
N ASP A 279 -11.34 -27.97 -15.38
CA ASP A 279 -9.95 -27.75 -15.79
C ASP A 279 -9.13 -26.98 -14.73
N VAL A 280 -9.77 -26.24 -13.81
CA VAL A 280 -9.08 -25.51 -12.74
C VAL A 280 -8.87 -26.42 -11.53
N ALA A 281 -7.61 -26.65 -11.17
CA ALA A 281 -7.26 -27.35 -9.94
C ALA A 281 -7.69 -26.55 -8.68
N PRO A 282 -7.89 -27.20 -7.53
CA PRO A 282 -7.89 -26.49 -6.24
C PRO A 282 -6.64 -25.62 -6.12
N GLU A 283 -6.79 -24.47 -5.49
CA GLU A 283 -5.66 -23.61 -5.15
C GLU A 283 -4.89 -24.17 -3.96
N ASP A 284 -3.63 -23.75 -3.83
CA ASP A 284 -2.89 -23.95 -2.59
C ASP A 284 -3.28 -22.87 -1.56
N PRO A 285 -3.90 -23.23 -0.42
CA PRO A 285 -4.26 -22.27 0.62
C PRO A 285 -3.06 -21.82 1.48
N SER A 286 -1.85 -22.33 1.23
CA SER A 286 -0.63 -21.94 1.95
C SER A 286 -0.26 -20.46 1.77
N GLY A 287 -0.65 -19.86 0.63
CA GLY A 287 -0.44 -18.44 0.30
C GLY A 287 -1.70 -17.56 0.36
N TRP A 288 -2.82 -18.08 0.90
CA TRP A 288 -4.03 -17.28 1.11
C TRP A 288 -3.93 -16.36 2.32
N LEU A 289 -3.20 -16.80 3.34
CA LEU A 289 -2.70 -15.94 4.40
C LEU A 289 -1.34 -15.36 3.94
N PRO A 290 -0.92 -14.17 4.42
CA PRO A 290 0.37 -13.59 4.08
C PRO A 290 1.53 -14.58 4.28
N VAL A 291 2.53 -14.52 3.40
CA VAL A 291 3.61 -15.48 3.17
C VAL A 291 4.02 -16.34 4.39
N GLY A 292 3.43 -17.53 4.48
CA GLY A 292 3.79 -18.58 5.43
C GLY A 292 3.46 -18.26 6.89
N GLN A 293 3.90 -19.13 7.81
CA GLN A 293 3.75 -18.90 9.27
C GLN A 293 4.77 -17.87 9.81
N ALA A 294 5.16 -16.91 8.97
CA ALA A 294 5.96 -15.76 9.32
C ALA A 294 5.06 -14.52 9.24
N SER A 295 4.78 -13.88 10.38
CA SER A 295 4.13 -12.57 10.35
C SER A 295 4.99 -11.57 9.54
N PHE A 296 4.45 -10.42 9.15
CA PHE A 296 5.25 -9.34 8.51
C PHE A 296 6.59 -9.10 9.24
N TRP A 297 6.58 -9.19 10.57
CA TRP A 297 7.76 -9.05 11.41
C TRP A 297 8.78 -10.18 11.27
N ASP A 298 8.32 -11.39 10.96
CA ASP A 298 9.16 -12.58 10.81
C ASP A 298 9.71 -12.77 9.40
N ALA A 299 9.21 -12.01 8.41
CA ALA A 299 9.68 -12.06 7.03
C ALA A 299 11.19 -11.76 6.89
N ARG A 300 11.73 -10.83 7.70
CA ARG A 300 13.16 -10.44 7.65
C ARG A 300 13.79 -10.27 9.04
N PRO A 301 15.11 -10.50 9.20
CA PRO A 301 15.80 -10.39 10.50
C PRO A 301 15.67 -9.02 11.16
N GLU A 302 15.78 -7.93 10.39
CA GLU A 302 15.67 -6.56 10.89
C GLU A 302 14.23 -6.22 11.31
N LEU A 303 13.22 -6.80 10.65
CA LEU A 303 11.82 -6.64 11.07
C LEU A 303 11.57 -7.35 12.42
N ARG A 304 12.17 -8.54 12.63
CA ARG A 304 12.13 -9.22 13.94
C ARG A 304 12.81 -8.37 15.02
N GLN A 305 13.96 -7.76 14.69
CA GLN A 305 14.69 -6.86 15.58
C GLN A 305 13.88 -5.59 15.93
N ILE A 306 13.14 -5.02 14.97
CA ILE A 306 12.24 -3.89 15.20
C ILE A 306 11.07 -4.29 16.12
N ARG A 307 10.44 -5.45 15.89
CA ARG A 307 9.38 -5.97 16.78
C ARG A 307 9.91 -6.19 18.19
N GLN A 308 11.07 -6.84 18.34
CA GLN A 308 11.72 -7.08 19.63
C GLN A 308 12.02 -5.76 20.35
N ALA A 309 12.58 -4.77 19.66
CA ALA A 309 12.88 -3.45 20.25
C ALA A 309 11.62 -2.68 20.66
N ALA A 310 10.55 -2.78 19.89
CA ALA A 310 9.26 -2.17 20.25
C ALA A 310 8.66 -2.82 21.51
N GLN A 311 8.66 -4.15 21.57
CA GLN A 311 8.24 -4.92 22.75
C GLN A 311 9.13 -4.62 23.97
N ALA A 312 10.45 -4.59 23.79
CA ALA A 312 11.40 -4.16 24.83
C ALA A 312 11.17 -2.69 25.23
N GLY A 313 10.65 -1.84 24.34
CA GLY A 313 10.25 -0.47 24.64
C GLY A 313 8.86 -0.32 25.27
N MET A 314 8.05 -1.39 25.36
CA MET A 314 6.61 -1.31 25.67
C MET A 314 5.84 -0.39 24.71
N ALA A 315 6.18 -0.44 23.42
CA ALA A 315 5.60 0.34 22.34
C ALA A 315 5.04 -0.57 21.22
N SER A 316 4.11 -0.03 20.41
CA SER A 316 3.62 -0.73 19.22
C SER A 316 4.74 -0.96 18.20
N PRO A 317 4.95 -2.21 17.71
CA PRO A 317 5.86 -2.50 16.61
C PRO A 317 5.59 -1.65 15.37
N TRP A 318 4.32 -1.47 14.99
CA TRP A 318 3.94 -0.66 13.84
C TRP A 318 4.27 0.82 14.02
N ALA A 319 4.05 1.38 15.21
CA ALA A 319 4.40 2.78 15.46
C ALA A 319 5.92 3.01 15.49
N VAL A 320 6.70 2.04 16.00
CA VAL A 320 8.16 2.08 15.92
C VAL A 320 8.61 2.03 14.47
N LEU A 321 8.06 1.12 13.65
CA LEU A 321 8.37 1.04 12.22
C LEU A 321 8.03 2.36 11.48
N GLY A 322 6.86 2.95 11.74
CA GLY A 322 6.47 4.21 11.12
C GLY A 322 7.41 5.37 11.44
N ALA A 323 7.77 5.52 12.71
CA ALA A 323 8.78 6.51 13.15
C ALA A 323 10.17 6.20 12.57
N LEU A 324 10.54 4.92 12.49
CA LEU A 324 11.83 4.47 11.96
C LEU A 324 11.95 4.74 10.46
N CYS A 325 10.93 4.44 9.64
CA CYS A 325 10.95 4.71 8.20
C CYS A 325 11.12 6.21 7.89
N VAL A 326 10.49 7.10 8.68
CA VAL A 326 10.69 8.55 8.56
C VAL A 326 12.15 8.92 8.88
N ARG A 327 12.72 8.37 9.95
CA ARG A 327 14.14 8.61 10.33
C ARG A 327 15.13 8.08 9.29
N VAL A 328 14.91 6.86 8.81
CA VAL A 328 15.75 6.20 7.79
C VAL A 328 15.77 7.02 6.52
N LEU A 329 14.61 7.39 5.96
CA LEU A 329 14.57 8.19 4.74
C LEU A 329 15.05 9.62 4.94
N ALA A 330 14.88 10.19 6.14
CA ALA A 330 15.47 11.48 6.47
C ALA A 330 17.01 11.43 6.49
N ASP A 331 17.61 10.28 6.81
CA ASP A 331 19.05 10.07 6.76
C ASP A 331 19.57 9.82 5.33
N VAL A 332 18.70 9.40 4.40
CA VAL A 332 19.02 9.34 2.96
C VAL A 332 19.16 10.77 2.42
N PRO A 333 20.33 11.17 1.89
CA PRO A 333 20.53 12.51 1.34
C PRO A 333 19.51 12.87 0.26
N PRO A 334 19.34 14.17 -0.07
CA PRO A 334 19.00 14.59 -1.42
C PRO A 334 19.99 14.01 -2.46
N THR A 335 19.84 14.33 -3.74
CA THR A 335 20.56 13.66 -4.86
C THR A 335 20.31 12.14 -5.00
N HIS A 336 19.82 11.44 -3.97
CA HIS A 336 19.14 10.14 -4.08
C HIS A 336 17.68 10.34 -4.51
N ARG A 337 17.26 9.63 -5.57
CA ARG A 337 15.97 9.78 -6.25
C ARG A 337 15.34 8.45 -6.63
N LEU A 338 14.04 8.31 -6.41
CA LEU A 338 13.26 7.15 -6.87
C LEU A 338 12.93 7.28 -8.36
N ILE A 339 13.38 6.32 -9.17
CA ILE A 339 13.03 6.25 -10.58
C ILE A 339 11.80 5.36 -10.73
N THR A 340 10.63 6.01 -10.74
CA THR A 340 9.31 5.38 -10.90
C THR A 340 8.90 5.19 -12.36
N GLY A 341 9.63 5.80 -13.30
CA GLY A 341 9.25 5.88 -14.72
C GLY A 341 8.18 6.94 -15.03
N ILE A 342 7.74 7.73 -14.04
CA ILE A 342 6.64 8.70 -14.19
C ILE A 342 7.02 10.06 -13.63
N GLY A 343 6.80 11.11 -14.42
CA GLY A 343 7.04 12.49 -14.02
C GLY A 343 8.45 12.96 -14.38
N ASP A 344 9.20 13.43 -13.38
CA ASP A 344 10.56 13.95 -13.55
C ASP A 344 11.55 12.83 -14.00
N PRO A 345 12.25 12.97 -15.14
CA PRO A 345 13.28 12.01 -15.58
C PRO A 345 14.44 11.84 -14.60
N GLU A 346 14.73 12.83 -13.74
CA GLU A 346 15.72 12.74 -12.66
C GLU A 346 15.17 11.99 -11.43
N GLY A 347 13.86 11.70 -11.39
CA GLY A 347 13.20 10.89 -10.38
C GLY A 347 12.62 11.64 -9.18
N GLY A 348 11.79 10.94 -8.43
CA GLY A 348 11.08 11.45 -7.26
C GLY A 348 11.94 11.56 -5.99
N ASN A 349 11.46 12.37 -5.04
CA ASN A 349 12.02 12.50 -3.70
C ASN A 349 11.65 11.30 -2.78
N LEU A 350 12.29 11.23 -1.61
CA LEU A 350 12.02 10.27 -0.53
C LEU A 350 11.41 10.92 0.73
N ASN A 351 10.75 12.07 0.59
CA ASN A 351 10.16 12.80 1.72
C ASN A 351 8.92 12.03 2.22
N LEU A 352 8.98 11.48 3.43
CA LEU A 352 7.96 10.58 3.98
C LEU A 352 7.30 11.16 5.22
N PHE A 353 5.98 11.11 5.23
CA PHE A 353 5.13 11.62 6.30
C PHE A 353 4.38 10.46 6.97
N ALA A 354 4.49 10.34 8.30
CA ALA A 354 3.84 9.31 9.09
C ALA A 354 2.99 9.89 10.23
N VAL A 355 1.82 9.30 10.45
CA VAL A 355 0.93 9.55 11.59
C VAL A 355 0.96 8.36 12.53
N LEU A 356 1.28 8.59 13.80
CA LEU A 356 1.11 7.62 14.87
C LEU A 356 -0.29 7.83 15.49
N ALA A 357 -1.23 6.93 15.22
CA ALA A 357 -2.61 7.04 15.68
C ALA A 357 -2.87 6.13 16.88
N ALA A 358 -3.47 6.67 17.94
CA ALA A 358 -3.81 5.92 19.14
C ALA A 358 -4.99 6.52 19.92
N GLU A 359 -5.51 5.77 20.87
CA GLU A 359 -6.25 6.31 21.99
C GLU A 359 -5.35 7.18 22.90
N SER A 360 -5.95 7.89 23.86
CA SER A 360 -5.19 8.63 24.87
C SER A 360 -4.22 7.69 25.61
N GLY A 361 -2.99 8.15 25.83
CA GLY A 361 -1.93 7.35 26.47
C GLY A 361 -1.30 6.23 25.63
N GLY A 362 -1.72 5.99 24.38
CA GLY A 362 -1.25 4.86 23.56
C GLY A 362 0.17 5.01 22.98
N GLY A 363 1.20 5.12 23.82
CA GLY A 363 2.60 4.81 23.49
C GLY A 363 3.34 5.67 22.45
N LYS A 364 2.68 6.62 21.76
CA LYS A 364 3.23 7.39 20.61
C LYS A 364 4.66 7.91 20.82
N GLY A 365 4.89 8.66 21.90
CA GLY A 365 6.22 9.24 22.19
C GLY A 365 7.28 8.20 22.55
N ILE A 366 6.89 7.05 23.10
CA ILE A 366 7.79 5.93 23.39
C ILE A 366 8.23 5.28 22.08
N ALA A 367 7.30 5.07 21.13
CA ALA A 367 7.63 4.52 19.82
C ALA A 367 8.67 5.38 19.07
N THR A 368 8.53 6.72 19.13
CA THR A 368 9.53 7.65 18.60
C THR A 368 10.89 7.52 19.30
N GLN A 369 10.94 7.32 20.61
CA GLN A 369 12.20 7.10 21.36
C GLN A 369 12.88 5.80 20.95
N VAL A 370 12.14 4.70 20.81
CA VAL A 370 12.67 3.41 20.34
C VAL A 370 13.23 3.53 18.92
N ALA A 371 12.52 4.22 18.01
CA ALA A 371 13.02 4.50 16.66
C ALA A 371 14.29 5.37 16.63
N ARG A 372 14.43 6.34 17.56
CA ARG A 372 15.68 7.11 17.73
C ARG A 372 16.84 6.25 18.22
N TYR A 373 16.58 5.31 19.12
CA TYR A 373 17.59 4.36 19.61
C TYR A 373 18.01 3.35 18.52
N LEU A 374 17.05 2.81 17.77
CA LEU A 374 17.31 1.86 16.68
C LEU A 374 18.07 2.48 15.50
N TRP A 375 17.80 3.76 15.18
CA TRP A 375 18.50 4.49 14.12
C TRP A 375 19.07 5.81 14.64
N PRO A 376 20.26 5.77 15.27
CA PRO A 376 21.02 6.96 15.64
C PRO A 376 21.46 7.72 14.38
N SER A 377 21.03 8.98 14.29
CA SER A 377 21.29 9.86 13.15
C SER A 377 21.24 11.31 13.63
N ASP A 378 22.17 12.11 13.11
CA ASP A 378 22.38 13.53 13.42
C ASP A 378 21.42 14.45 12.65
N VAL A 379 20.48 13.89 11.88
CA VAL A 379 19.44 14.67 11.19
C VAL A 379 18.68 15.55 12.17
N TYR A 380 18.67 16.84 11.87
CA TYR A 380 18.03 17.86 12.70
C TYR A 380 16.53 17.60 12.85
N SER A 381 16.06 17.58 14.09
CA SER A 381 14.64 17.40 14.43
C SER A 381 14.11 18.63 15.13
N ALA A 382 12.93 19.11 14.71
CA ALA A 382 12.27 20.27 15.30
C ALA A 382 10.74 20.15 15.25
N GLU A 383 10.06 20.89 16.11
CA GLU A 383 8.62 21.16 15.99
C GLU A 383 8.44 22.52 15.30
N ILE A 384 7.43 22.65 14.41
CA ILE A 384 7.11 23.94 13.78
C ILE A 384 5.65 24.32 13.93
N ALA A 385 5.42 25.60 14.19
CA ALA A 385 4.11 26.17 14.36
C ALA A 385 3.55 26.85 13.09
N SER A 386 4.33 27.07 12.03
CA SER A 386 3.89 27.84 10.85
C SER A 386 4.58 27.42 9.55
N GLY A 387 3.85 27.52 8.43
CA GLY A 387 4.37 27.26 7.08
C GLY A 387 5.47 28.23 6.62
N GLU A 388 5.58 29.42 7.24
CA GLU A 388 6.69 30.35 6.98
C GLU A 388 8.00 29.93 7.65
N ALA A 389 7.94 29.10 8.69
CA ALA A 389 9.13 28.56 9.36
C ALA A 389 9.79 27.44 8.53
N LEU A 390 9.01 26.70 7.73
CA LEU A 390 9.49 25.51 7.03
C LEU A 390 10.69 25.77 6.09
N PRO A 391 10.68 26.79 5.18
CA PRO A 391 11.84 27.06 4.32
C PRO A 391 13.10 27.43 5.11
N ARG A 392 12.92 28.14 6.24
CA ARG A 392 14.01 28.58 7.13
C ARG A 392 14.70 27.43 7.86
N LEU A 393 14.11 26.24 7.87
CA LEU A 393 14.78 25.04 8.36
C LEU A 393 15.86 24.54 7.39
N PHE A 394 15.79 24.88 6.10
CA PHE A 394 16.74 24.40 5.08
C PHE A 394 17.69 25.49 4.56
N ALA A 395 17.21 26.73 4.41
CA ALA A 395 18.01 27.84 3.87
C ALA A 395 17.80 29.15 4.62
N GLN A 396 18.72 30.09 4.44
CA GLN A 396 18.65 31.45 4.96
C GLN A 396 19.18 32.45 3.93
N LYS A 397 18.66 33.69 3.92
CA LYS A 397 19.23 34.80 3.15
C LYS A 397 20.41 35.39 3.93
N ILE A 398 21.60 35.39 3.34
CA ILE A 398 22.80 36.05 3.87
C ILE A 398 23.12 37.23 2.96
N LYS A 399 23.44 38.40 3.54
CA LYS A 399 23.94 39.53 2.79
C LYS A 399 25.42 39.31 2.47
N ASP A 400 25.75 39.22 1.19
CA ASP A 400 27.13 39.18 0.72
C ASP A 400 27.84 40.49 1.11
N PRO A 401 28.94 40.46 1.89
CA PRO A 401 29.66 41.66 2.32
C PRO A 401 30.39 42.37 1.18
N THR A 402 30.64 41.70 0.05
CA THR A 402 31.35 42.24 -1.12
C THR A 402 30.39 42.92 -2.09
N THR A 403 29.27 42.29 -2.43
CA THR A 403 28.30 42.84 -3.39
C THR A 403 27.13 43.59 -2.74
N GLY A 404 26.89 43.38 -1.44
CA GLY A 404 25.73 43.91 -0.73
C GLY A 404 24.40 43.22 -1.05
N ILE A 405 24.40 42.20 -1.91
CA ILE A 405 23.21 41.47 -2.39
C ILE A 405 22.86 40.35 -1.41
N TYR A 406 21.57 40.05 -1.25
CA TYR A 406 21.09 38.95 -0.41
C TYR A 406 21.05 37.62 -1.17
N VAL A 407 21.99 36.72 -0.86
CA VAL A 407 22.15 35.39 -1.47
C VAL A 407 21.48 34.33 -0.58
N ASN A 408 20.82 33.33 -1.17
CA ASN A 408 20.34 32.16 -0.44
C ASN A 408 21.51 31.23 -0.10
N SER A 409 21.63 30.87 1.18
CA SER A 409 22.62 29.96 1.71
C SER A 409 21.92 28.77 2.35
N THR A 410 22.31 27.55 1.95
CA THR A 410 21.82 26.31 2.57
C THR A 410 22.34 26.19 3.99
N VAL A 411 21.43 26.01 4.95
CA VAL A 411 21.73 25.77 6.37
C VAL A 411 21.88 24.27 6.62
N ARG A 412 21.03 23.45 5.98
CA ARG A 412 21.01 21.99 6.04
C ARG A 412 20.15 21.43 4.92
N ASP A 413 20.36 20.18 4.56
CA ASP A 413 19.69 19.48 3.47
C ASP A 413 18.58 18.53 3.96
N SER A 414 18.65 18.04 5.20
CA SER A 414 17.65 17.16 5.81
C SER A 414 17.09 17.66 7.15
N VAL A 415 15.77 17.48 7.34
CA VAL A 415 15.03 17.83 8.56
C VAL A 415 13.91 16.83 8.83
N ILE A 416 13.71 16.48 10.11
CA ILE A 416 12.51 15.81 10.61
C ILE A 416 11.66 16.81 11.38
N ILE A 417 10.41 17.00 10.96
CA ILE A 417 9.39 17.61 11.81
C ILE A 417 8.85 16.52 12.73
N ASP A 418 9.07 16.67 14.04
CA ASP A 418 8.55 15.76 15.06
C ASP A 418 7.56 16.55 15.92
N ALA A 419 6.27 16.32 15.67
CA ALA A 419 5.15 17.01 16.30
C ALA A 419 4.34 16.01 17.16
N PRO A 420 4.58 15.92 18.48
CA PRO A 420 4.00 14.88 19.34
C PRO A 420 2.47 14.76 19.27
N GLU A 421 1.79 15.86 18.99
CA GLU A 421 0.38 15.89 18.62
C GLU A 421 0.14 16.80 17.40
N PHE A 422 -0.66 16.36 16.42
CA PHE A 422 -1.07 17.16 15.25
C PHE A 422 -1.75 18.49 15.63
N GLY A 423 -2.24 18.59 16.87
CA GLY A 423 -2.66 19.84 17.48
C GLY A 423 -1.65 20.97 17.32
N SER A 424 -0.36 20.75 17.56
CA SER A 424 0.65 21.81 17.45
C SER A 424 0.90 22.29 16.02
N LEU A 425 0.74 21.40 15.02
CA LEU A 425 0.80 21.76 13.59
C LEU A 425 -0.42 22.59 13.14
N SER A 426 -1.54 22.53 13.87
CA SER A 426 -2.81 23.18 13.49
C SER A 426 -3.23 24.36 14.38
N ALA A 427 -2.68 24.46 15.59
CA ALA A 427 -3.07 25.45 16.60
C ALA A 427 -2.73 26.91 16.23
N SER A 428 -1.84 27.13 15.25
CA SER A 428 -1.49 28.46 14.76
C SER A 428 -2.52 29.04 13.78
N GLY A 429 -3.70 29.40 14.30
CA GLY A 429 -4.65 30.33 13.69
C GLY A 429 -5.24 29.92 12.32
N THR A 430 -6.49 30.33 12.08
CA THR A 430 -7.25 30.01 10.86
C THR A 430 -6.58 30.42 9.53
N ARG A 431 -5.53 31.26 9.56
CA ARG A 431 -4.75 31.67 8.38
C ARG A 431 -3.39 30.97 8.24
N SER A 432 -2.73 30.56 9.34
CA SER A 432 -1.37 29.98 9.29
C SER A 432 -1.35 28.45 9.31
N GLY A 433 -2.44 27.78 9.71
CA GLY A 433 -2.60 26.33 9.50
C GLY A 433 -2.77 25.95 8.03
N ALA A 434 -3.46 26.79 7.25
CA ALA A 434 -3.68 26.57 5.81
C ALA A 434 -2.36 26.67 5.00
N THR A 435 -1.51 27.66 5.32
CA THR A 435 -0.20 27.80 4.65
C THR A 435 0.75 26.65 5.00
N LEU A 436 0.75 26.16 6.25
CA LEU A 436 1.52 24.97 6.61
C LEU A 436 1.03 23.72 5.88
N THR A 437 -0.29 23.51 5.81
CA THR A 437 -0.91 22.38 5.12
C THR A 437 -0.48 22.33 3.65
N GLN A 438 -0.58 23.45 2.93
CA GLN A 438 -0.11 23.56 1.54
C GLN A 438 1.40 23.29 1.43
N ARG A 439 2.21 23.86 2.34
CA ARG A 439 3.66 23.64 2.36
C ARG A 439 4.07 22.19 2.58
N LEU A 440 3.33 21.46 3.41
CA LEU A 440 3.54 20.02 3.59
C LEU A 440 3.17 19.25 2.30
N CYS A 441 2.09 19.61 1.60
CA CYS A 441 1.76 19.01 0.31
C CYS A 441 2.89 19.21 -0.73
N ASN A 442 3.38 20.44 -0.90
CA ASN A 442 4.55 20.74 -1.74
C ASN A 442 5.78 19.94 -1.28
N GLY A 443 6.02 19.88 0.03
CA GLY A 443 7.10 19.14 0.68
C GLY A 443 7.10 17.65 0.36
N PHE A 444 5.93 17.01 0.36
CA PHE A 444 5.77 15.61 -0.01
C PHE A 444 6.04 15.36 -1.50
N SER A 445 5.57 16.26 -2.36
CA SER A 445 5.86 16.23 -3.81
C SER A 445 7.32 16.55 -4.13
N GLY A 446 8.06 17.17 -3.21
CA GLY A 446 9.44 17.62 -3.43
C GLY A 446 9.51 18.94 -4.22
N GLU A 447 8.43 19.70 -4.28
CA GLU A 447 8.36 20.99 -4.95
C GLU A 447 9.19 22.06 -4.20
N GLY A 448 9.41 23.22 -4.83
CA GLY A 448 10.12 24.33 -4.21
C GLY A 448 9.38 24.90 -2.98
N LEU A 449 10.13 25.29 -1.95
CA LEU A 449 9.60 25.92 -0.74
C LEU A 449 10.00 27.40 -0.69
N SER A 450 9.30 28.24 -1.47
CA SER A 450 9.47 29.71 -1.49
C SER A 450 8.14 30.45 -1.38
N PHE A 451 8.14 31.59 -0.70
CA PHE A 451 7.07 32.60 -0.74
C PHE A 451 7.70 33.94 -1.04
N ALA A 452 7.16 34.68 -2.02
CA ALA A 452 7.56 36.05 -2.27
C ALA A 452 6.84 36.99 -1.29
N VAL A 453 7.60 37.60 -0.39
CA VAL A 453 7.21 38.71 0.47
C VAL A 453 7.85 39.99 -0.09
N ALA A 454 7.25 41.16 0.19
CA ALA A 454 7.74 42.45 -0.28
C ALA A 454 9.17 42.82 0.21
N ASP A 455 9.69 42.12 1.22
CA ASP A 455 11.03 42.29 1.77
C ASP A 455 11.91 41.10 1.35
N ASP A 456 12.78 41.30 0.35
CA ASP A 456 13.61 40.23 -0.21
C ASP A 456 14.61 39.64 0.79
N SER A 457 14.96 40.36 1.86
CA SER A 457 15.80 39.82 2.92
C SER A 457 15.13 38.67 3.69
N LYS A 458 13.79 38.54 3.59
CA LYS A 458 12.99 37.48 4.23
C LYS A 458 12.57 36.37 3.25
N ASN A 459 12.84 36.53 1.96
CA ASN A 459 12.46 35.58 0.90
C ASN A 459 13.43 34.39 0.84
N VAL A 460 13.28 33.46 1.78
CA VAL A 460 13.98 32.17 1.72
C VAL A 460 13.36 31.31 0.63
N ASP A 461 14.19 30.85 -0.29
CA ASP A 461 13.83 29.90 -1.35
C ASP A 461 14.65 28.62 -1.20
N VAL A 462 13.96 27.48 -1.25
CA VAL A 462 14.54 26.14 -1.18
C VAL A 462 14.15 25.43 -2.48
N PRO A 463 15.09 25.18 -3.41
CA PRO A 463 14.77 24.61 -4.71
C PRO A 463 14.09 23.24 -4.64
N ALA A 464 13.28 22.92 -5.66
CA ALA A 464 12.64 21.61 -5.78
C ALA A 464 13.67 20.46 -5.69
N ASN A 465 13.29 19.40 -4.99
CA ASN A 465 14.07 18.20 -4.72
C ASN A 465 15.44 18.43 -4.02
N SER A 466 15.83 19.66 -3.68
CA SER A 466 17.13 19.96 -3.04
C SER A 466 17.24 19.56 -1.57
N TYR A 467 16.12 19.13 -0.96
CA TYR A 467 15.99 18.87 0.46
C TYR A 467 15.31 17.52 0.75
N ARG A 468 15.47 17.07 2.01
CA ARG A 468 14.84 15.89 2.58
C ARG A 468 13.97 16.31 3.75
N LEU A 469 12.67 16.01 3.65
CA LEU A 469 11.68 16.35 4.67
C LEU A 469 11.00 15.09 5.21
N GLY A 470 11.31 14.74 6.46
CA GLY A 470 10.53 13.78 7.23
C GLY A 470 9.46 14.51 8.05
N VAL A 471 8.26 13.93 8.17
CA VAL A 471 7.24 14.41 9.11
C VAL A 471 6.73 13.25 9.92
N LEU A 472 6.87 13.33 11.24
CA LEU A 472 6.30 12.40 12.20
C LEU A 472 5.34 13.18 13.09
N THR A 473 4.09 12.73 13.18
CA THR A 473 3.11 13.38 14.05
C THR A 473 2.22 12.39 14.77
N GLY A 474 1.88 12.68 16.02
CA GLY A 474 0.93 11.89 16.79
C GLY A 474 -0.49 12.38 16.60
N ILE A 475 -1.48 11.48 16.55
CA ILE A 475 -2.89 11.85 16.60
C ILE A 475 -3.64 10.99 17.62
N GLN A 476 -4.75 11.51 18.13
CA GLN A 476 -5.72 10.73 18.89
C GLN A 476 -6.87 10.36 17.96
N TYR A 477 -7.36 9.11 17.98
CA TYR A 477 -8.45 8.69 17.07
C TYR A 477 -9.67 9.62 17.15
N GLY A 478 -10.11 9.96 18.37
CA GLY A 478 -11.20 10.91 18.59
C GLY A 478 -10.96 12.34 18.09
N ASN A 479 -9.70 12.73 17.85
CA ASN A 479 -9.32 14.06 17.32
C ASN A 479 -8.83 13.98 15.86
N ALA A 480 -8.96 12.82 15.20
CA ALA A 480 -8.48 12.63 13.83
C ALA A 480 -9.14 13.58 12.81
N GLY A 481 -10.32 14.13 13.12
CA GLY A 481 -11.01 15.14 12.31
C GLY A 481 -10.17 16.41 12.07
N MET A 482 -9.18 16.71 12.91
CA MET A 482 -8.24 17.81 12.69
C MET A 482 -7.40 17.63 11.42
N LEU A 483 -7.16 16.37 11.02
CA LEU A 483 -6.51 16.02 9.77
C LEU A 483 -7.55 15.55 8.72
N LEU A 484 -8.64 14.89 9.11
CA LEU A 484 -9.60 14.25 8.20
C LEU A 484 -10.79 15.12 7.74
N ALA A 485 -10.99 16.33 8.29
CA ALA A 485 -12.11 17.20 7.93
C ALA A 485 -12.12 17.58 6.42
N GLU A 486 -13.30 17.91 5.89
CA GLU A 486 -13.51 18.23 4.46
C GLU A 486 -12.53 19.29 3.93
N GLY A 487 -12.27 20.35 4.71
CA GLY A 487 -11.30 21.39 4.32
C GLY A 487 -9.86 20.89 4.17
N ALA A 488 -9.46 19.85 4.92
CA ALA A 488 -8.17 19.19 4.76
C ALA A 488 -8.19 18.17 3.61
N ALA A 489 -9.32 17.49 3.38
CA ALA A 489 -9.51 16.59 2.24
C ALA A 489 -9.33 17.32 0.89
N VAL A 490 -9.79 18.57 0.77
CA VAL A 490 -9.59 19.43 -0.42
C VAL A 490 -8.10 19.69 -0.72
N THR A 491 -7.25 19.81 0.31
CA THR A 491 -5.79 19.98 0.11
C THR A 491 -5.06 18.66 -0.21
N GLY A 492 -5.72 17.52 0.06
CA GLY A 492 -5.18 16.18 -0.08
C GLY A 492 -4.02 15.84 0.87
N LEU A 493 -3.73 16.67 1.89
CA LEU A 493 -2.70 16.34 2.89
C LEU A 493 -2.92 14.97 3.56
N PRO A 494 -4.16 14.55 3.92
CA PRO A 494 -4.37 13.31 4.67
C PRO A 494 -3.98 12.05 3.89
N GLN A 495 -4.11 12.07 2.56
CA GLN A 495 -3.73 10.94 1.71
C GLN A 495 -2.20 10.80 1.55
N ARG A 496 -1.43 11.84 1.91
CA ARG A 496 0.04 11.86 1.86
C ARG A 496 0.70 11.33 3.14
N PHE A 497 -0.07 11.15 4.21
CA PHE A 497 0.38 10.51 5.44
C PHE A 497 0.13 9.00 5.42
N VAL A 498 1.15 8.22 5.79
CA VAL A 498 1.03 6.80 6.14
C VAL A 498 0.63 6.70 7.61
N TRP A 499 -0.39 5.92 7.93
CA TRP A 499 -0.93 5.80 9.29
C TRP A 499 -0.41 4.54 9.97
N PHE A 500 -0.02 4.64 11.24
CA PHE A 500 0.50 3.52 12.02
C PHE A 500 -0.24 3.45 13.36
N PRO A 501 -0.77 2.28 13.77
CA PRO A 501 -1.44 2.12 15.04
C PRO A 501 -0.40 2.09 16.17
N ALA A 502 -0.53 2.98 17.15
CA ALA A 502 0.34 3.03 18.33
C ALA A 502 -0.24 2.31 19.55
N ASN A 503 -1.49 1.85 19.48
CA ASN A 503 -2.02 0.78 20.33
C ASN A 503 -1.79 -0.59 19.67
N VAL A 504 -1.72 -1.63 20.51
CA VAL A 504 -1.67 -3.05 20.12
C VAL A 504 -2.75 -3.84 20.88
N GLY A 505 -3.06 -5.04 20.41
CA GLY A 505 -3.87 -6.03 21.13
C GLY A 505 -3.23 -6.45 22.46
N ALA A 506 -4.04 -6.99 23.37
CA ALA A 506 -3.55 -7.47 24.67
C ALA A 506 -2.67 -8.74 24.53
N ASP A 507 -2.89 -9.49 23.46
CA ASP A 507 -2.20 -10.68 22.99
C ASP A 507 -0.87 -10.37 22.28
N GLU A 508 -0.72 -9.17 21.69
CA GLU A 508 0.53 -8.72 21.03
C GLU A 508 1.62 -8.29 22.04
N ILE A 509 1.25 -8.03 23.30
CA ILE A 509 2.17 -7.64 24.38
C ILE A 509 2.73 -8.91 25.02
N PRO A 510 4.06 -9.18 24.95
CA PRO A 510 4.62 -10.37 25.54
C PRO A 510 4.58 -10.30 27.07
N GLN A 511 4.18 -11.40 27.73
CA GLN A 511 4.11 -11.48 29.19
C GLN A 511 5.47 -11.25 29.88
N VAL A 512 6.56 -11.63 29.20
CA VAL A 512 7.94 -11.35 29.61
C VAL A 512 8.51 -10.34 28.62
N ARG A 513 8.93 -9.18 29.13
CA ARG A 513 9.58 -8.13 28.34
C ARG A 513 10.91 -8.68 27.76
N PRO A 514 11.12 -8.67 26.44
CA PRO A 514 12.37 -9.13 25.84
C PRO A 514 13.49 -8.12 26.08
N ASP A 515 14.73 -8.58 25.96
CA ASP A 515 15.91 -7.71 25.98
C ASP A 515 15.90 -6.72 24.82
N THR A 516 16.34 -5.49 25.09
CA THR A 516 16.54 -4.46 24.06
C THR A 516 17.65 -4.91 23.11
N PRO A 517 17.39 -5.12 21.80
CA PRO A 517 18.43 -5.48 20.86
C PRO A 517 19.33 -4.27 20.57
N ALA A 518 20.50 -4.50 19.99
CA ALA A 518 21.39 -3.42 19.55
C ALA A 518 20.71 -2.51 18.48
N PRO A 519 21.22 -1.29 18.25
CA PRO A 519 20.81 -0.47 17.10
C PRO A 519 20.98 -1.20 15.76
N LEU A 520 20.20 -0.78 14.76
CA LEU A 520 20.29 -1.33 13.41
C LEU A 520 21.57 -0.86 12.70
N HIS A 521 22.07 -1.67 11.78
CA HIS A 521 23.27 -1.34 11.03
C HIS A 521 23.01 -0.23 10.03
N ARG A 522 23.66 0.92 10.25
CA ARG A 522 23.65 2.10 9.38
C ARG A 522 24.98 2.15 8.61
N ARG A 523 24.89 2.29 7.28
CA ARG A 523 26.03 2.53 6.39
C ARG A 523 25.90 3.95 5.82
N GLU A 524 27.03 4.61 5.56
CA GLU A 524 27.05 5.87 4.82
C GLU A 524 26.52 5.69 3.40
N PHE A 525 25.66 6.62 2.97
CA PHE A 525 25.16 6.67 1.60
C PHE A 525 26.25 7.16 0.64
N PRO A 526 26.38 6.59 -0.57
CA PRO A 526 27.39 7.01 -1.52
C PRO A 526 27.18 8.48 -1.93
N PRO A 527 28.24 9.31 -1.99
CA PRO A 527 28.11 10.70 -2.39
C PRO A 527 27.73 10.84 -3.87
N GLY A 528 27.08 11.95 -4.22
CA GLY A 528 26.68 12.25 -5.61
C GLY A 528 25.23 11.86 -5.95
N ARG A 529 24.87 11.98 -7.23
CA ARG A 529 23.52 11.65 -7.71
C ARG A 529 23.34 10.14 -7.78
N ASN A 530 22.30 9.63 -7.12
CA ASN A 530 22.00 8.21 -7.03
C ASN A 530 20.56 7.95 -7.52
N ARG A 531 20.44 7.11 -8.54
CA ARG A 531 19.16 6.71 -9.14
C ARG A 531 18.74 5.39 -8.53
N ILE A 532 17.64 5.40 -7.78
CA ILE A 532 17.06 4.24 -7.11
C ILE A 532 15.94 3.72 -8.02
N GLU A 533 16.26 2.77 -8.88
CA GLU A 533 15.26 2.11 -9.72
C GLU A 533 14.27 1.33 -8.85
N VAL A 534 12.97 1.44 -9.16
CA VAL A 534 11.95 0.56 -8.57
C VAL A 534 11.69 -0.65 -9.46
N CYS A 535 11.28 -1.77 -8.85
CA CYS A 535 10.93 -3.00 -9.53
C CYS A 535 9.75 -2.83 -10.52
N ASP A 536 9.65 -3.72 -11.50
CA ASP A 536 8.69 -3.60 -12.59
C ASP A 536 7.23 -3.76 -12.14
N GLU A 537 6.98 -4.44 -11.01
CA GLU A 537 5.69 -4.43 -10.31
C GLU A 537 5.29 -3.01 -9.91
N ALA A 538 6.21 -2.27 -9.29
CA ALA A 538 5.96 -0.92 -8.82
C ALA A 538 5.81 0.06 -9.99
N LYS A 539 6.61 -0.09 -11.06
CA LYS A 539 6.45 0.69 -12.30
C LYS A 539 5.08 0.46 -12.92
N ARG A 540 4.64 -0.80 -13.07
CA ARG A 540 3.32 -1.17 -13.60
C ARG A 540 2.17 -0.63 -12.75
N ASP A 541 2.21 -0.83 -11.43
CA ASP A 541 1.19 -0.34 -10.50
C ASP A 541 1.05 1.19 -10.56
N LEU A 542 2.18 1.91 -10.55
CA LEU A 542 2.21 3.36 -10.65
C LEU A 542 1.70 3.86 -12.03
N GLU A 543 2.06 3.18 -13.11
CA GLU A 543 1.65 3.56 -14.46
C GLU A 543 0.15 3.33 -14.68
N ALA A 544 -0.38 2.20 -14.22
CA ALA A 544 -1.81 1.89 -14.26
C ALA A 544 -2.62 2.97 -13.51
N ALA A 545 -2.22 3.30 -12.28
CA ALA A 545 -2.88 4.35 -11.50
C ALA A 545 -2.77 5.74 -12.14
N GLN A 546 -1.65 6.06 -12.80
CA GLN A 546 -1.51 7.33 -13.52
C GLN A 546 -2.37 7.39 -14.79
N ARG A 547 -2.56 6.26 -15.50
CA ARG A 547 -3.46 6.16 -16.65
C ARG A 547 -4.92 6.40 -16.26
N VAL A 548 -5.40 5.79 -15.18
CA VAL A 548 -6.76 6.01 -14.64
C VAL A 548 -6.99 7.50 -14.33
N LYS A 549 -6.03 8.15 -13.65
CA LYS A 549 -6.09 9.59 -13.37
C LYS A 549 -6.19 10.47 -14.61
N LEU A 550 -5.41 10.17 -15.66
CA LEU A 550 -5.40 10.96 -16.90
C LEU A 550 -6.71 10.86 -17.70
N ILE A 551 -7.45 9.74 -17.54
CA ILE A 551 -8.77 9.54 -18.13
C ILE A 551 -9.86 10.34 -17.38
N GLY A 552 -9.57 10.79 -16.15
CA GLY A 552 -10.54 11.50 -15.32
C GLY A 552 -11.60 10.58 -14.70
N ASP A 553 -11.34 9.27 -14.63
CA ASP A 553 -12.20 8.32 -13.93
C ASP A 553 -12.13 8.59 -12.42
N THR A 554 -13.24 9.13 -11.90
CA THR A 554 -13.40 9.52 -10.49
C THR A 554 -13.95 8.39 -9.61
N SER A 555 -14.00 7.14 -10.10
CA SER A 555 -14.40 5.98 -9.29
C SER A 555 -13.43 5.68 -8.13
N SER A 556 -12.13 6.01 -8.24
CA SER A 556 -11.19 6.06 -7.10
C SER A 556 -10.25 7.28 -7.16
N PRO A 557 -10.65 8.46 -6.64
CA PRO A 557 -9.86 9.69 -6.77
C PRO A 557 -8.57 9.76 -5.93
N LEU A 558 -8.19 8.69 -5.21
CA LEU A 558 -7.34 8.80 -4.01
C LEU A 558 -5.98 8.06 -4.07
N ASP A 559 -5.78 7.12 -5.01
CA ASP A 559 -4.68 6.12 -4.89
C ASP A 559 -3.28 6.57 -5.36
N GLY A 560 -3.14 7.61 -6.18
CA GLY A 560 -1.80 7.93 -6.71
C GLY A 560 -0.80 8.48 -5.67
N HIS A 561 -1.26 9.17 -4.62
CA HIS A 561 -0.39 9.53 -3.49
C HIS A 561 -0.06 8.32 -2.62
N LYS A 562 -0.99 7.36 -2.50
CA LYS A 562 -0.84 6.11 -1.77
C LYS A 562 0.26 5.24 -2.38
N LEU A 563 0.27 5.05 -3.69
CA LEU A 563 1.33 4.29 -4.38
C LEU A 563 2.69 5.00 -4.33
N TYR A 564 2.74 6.33 -4.41
CA TYR A 564 4.01 7.06 -4.23
C TYR A 564 4.53 6.97 -2.79
N ALA A 565 3.64 6.99 -1.79
CA ALA A 565 4.01 6.69 -0.40
C ALA A 565 4.51 5.24 -0.24
N ARG A 566 3.85 4.26 -0.87
CA ARG A 566 4.29 2.85 -0.92
C ARG A 566 5.71 2.73 -1.52
N ALA A 567 6.03 3.45 -2.58
CA ALA A 567 7.37 3.42 -3.20
C ALA A 567 8.45 3.97 -2.27
N LYS A 568 8.14 5.06 -1.54
CA LYS A 568 9.03 5.61 -0.50
C LYS A 568 9.23 4.64 0.66
N LEU A 569 8.15 4.01 1.15
CA LEU A 569 8.22 2.97 2.19
C LEU A 569 9.02 1.75 1.75
N ALA A 570 8.83 1.29 0.51
CA ALA A 570 9.57 0.16 -0.03
C ALA A 570 11.08 0.45 -0.06
N TYR A 571 11.50 1.67 -0.41
CA TYR A 571 12.91 2.04 -0.25
C TYR A 571 13.36 2.16 1.21
N ALA A 572 12.49 2.59 2.14
CA ALA A 572 12.83 2.57 3.57
C ALA A 572 13.08 1.14 4.07
N LEU A 573 12.26 0.17 3.63
CA LEU A 573 12.43 -1.25 3.93
C LEU A 573 13.68 -1.84 3.26
N ALA A 574 14.00 -1.44 2.03
CA ALA A 574 15.25 -1.81 1.37
C ALA A 574 16.47 -1.34 2.16
N VAL A 575 16.50 -0.06 2.59
CA VAL A 575 17.59 0.53 3.38
C VAL A 575 17.72 -0.16 4.75
N LEU A 576 16.60 -0.51 5.40
CA LEU A 576 16.60 -1.31 6.63
C LEU A 576 17.20 -2.71 6.42
N ASN A 577 16.91 -3.34 5.28
CA ASN A 577 17.53 -4.59 4.80
C ASN A 577 18.93 -4.38 4.19
N ARG A 578 19.60 -3.25 4.47
CA ARG A 578 20.96 -2.91 4.01
C ARG A 578 21.13 -2.92 2.48
N HIS A 579 20.04 -2.73 1.74
CA HIS A 579 20.01 -2.64 0.28
C HIS A 579 19.73 -1.19 -0.14
N TYR A 580 20.74 -0.53 -0.71
CA TYR A 580 20.72 0.93 -0.91
C TYR A 580 20.48 1.35 -2.38
N CYS A 581 20.56 0.42 -3.33
CA CYS A 581 20.69 0.74 -4.77
C CYS A 581 19.38 0.72 -5.56
N SER A 582 18.33 0.03 -5.08
CA SER A 582 17.04 -0.11 -5.79
C SER A 582 15.94 -0.55 -4.82
N VAL A 583 14.69 -0.58 -5.28
CA VAL A 583 13.57 -1.23 -4.60
C VAL A 583 13.28 -2.56 -5.29
N ARG A 584 13.30 -3.67 -4.53
CA ARG A 584 13.05 -5.04 -5.04
C ARG A 584 11.56 -5.39 -4.96
N PRO A 585 11.08 -6.44 -5.67
CA PRO A 585 9.67 -6.87 -5.60
C PRO A 585 9.21 -7.19 -4.16
N GLU A 586 10.06 -7.83 -3.36
CA GLU A 586 9.80 -8.13 -1.95
C GLU A 586 9.66 -6.85 -1.08
N ASP A 587 10.45 -5.80 -1.37
CA ASP A 587 10.32 -4.51 -0.67
C ASP A 587 8.98 -3.84 -1.01
N TRP A 588 8.53 -3.97 -2.27
CA TRP A 588 7.23 -3.48 -2.74
C TRP A 588 6.06 -4.26 -2.13
N GLU A 589 6.19 -5.58 -1.99
CA GLU A 589 5.22 -6.47 -1.34
C GLU A 589 5.07 -6.12 0.15
N LEU A 590 6.17 -6.08 0.91
CA LEU A 590 6.17 -5.70 2.33
C LEU A 590 5.65 -4.28 2.56
N ALA A 591 5.99 -3.32 1.68
CA ALA A 591 5.38 -2.00 1.71
C ALA A 591 3.88 -2.01 1.40
N GLY A 592 3.38 -2.99 0.65
CA GLY A 592 1.95 -3.23 0.46
C GLY A 592 1.24 -3.55 1.78
N VAL A 593 1.79 -4.47 2.57
CA VAL A 593 1.28 -4.82 3.91
C VAL A 593 1.28 -3.59 4.84
N VAL A 594 2.31 -2.75 4.79
CA VAL A 594 2.35 -1.48 5.54
C VAL A 594 1.22 -0.53 5.11
N MET A 595 0.89 -0.47 3.81
CA MET A 595 -0.22 0.36 3.33
C MET A 595 -1.59 -0.19 3.73
N GLU A 596 -1.77 -1.51 3.80
CA GLU A 596 -3.01 -2.13 4.32
C GLU A 596 -3.23 -1.78 5.80
N VAL A 597 -2.18 -1.85 6.62
CA VAL A 597 -2.21 -1.41 8.02
C VAL A 597 -2.53 0.09 8.13
N SER A 598 -2.01 0.91 7.23
CA SER A 598 -2.33 2.34 7.15
C SER A 598 -3.79 2.61 6.81
N ASP A 599 -4.34 1.90 5.82
CA ASP A 599 -5.75 2.05 5.45
C ASP A 599 -6.67 1.61 6.60
N ALA A 600 -6.41 0.47 7.23
CA ALA A 600 -7.16 -0.01 8.39
C ALA A 600 -7.09 0.95 9.58
N THR A 601 -5.91 1.53 9.84
CA THR A 601 -5.71 2.53 10.92
C THR A 601 -6.45 3.83 10.64
N ARG A 602 -6.48 4.28 9.37
CA ARG A 602 -7.24 5.45 8.96
C ARG A 602 -8.74 5.21 9.03
N GLN A 603 -9.22 4.03 8.59
CA GLN A 603 -10.64 3.66 8.69
C GLN A 603 -11.11 3.66 10.15
N ARG A 604 -10.35 3.03 11.06
CA ARG A 604 -10.63 3.08 12.51
C ARG A 604 -10.73 4.50 13.06
N ALA A 605 -9.92 5.44 12.54
CA ALA A 605 -10.01 6.85 12.91
C ALA A 605 -11.33 7.49 12.44
N VAL A 606 -11.76 7.22 11.19
CA VAL A 606 -13.06 7.65 10.65
C VAL A 606 -14.21 7.08 11.49
N ASP A 607 -14.23 5.78 11.73
CA ASP A 607 -15.28 5.10 12.50
C ASP A 607 -15.41 5.68 13.92
N THR A 608 -14.28 6.03 14.54
CA THR A 608 -14.23 6.64 15.87
C THR A 608 -14.83 8.05 15.87
N LEU A 609 -14.59 8.84 14.82
CA LEU A 609 -15.20 10.17 14.66
C LEU A 609 -16.72 10.06 14.48
N SER A 610 -17.19 9.23 13.55
CA SER A 610 -18.64 9.05 13.32
C SER A 610 -19.36 8.51 14.56
N SER A 611 -18.73 7.62 15.33
CA SER A 611 -19.23 7.14 16.62
C SER A 611 -19.30 8.27 17.67
N ARG A 612 -18.32 9.18 17.70
CA ARG A 612 -18.29 10.36 18.59
C ARG A 612 -19.36 11.38 18.21
N GLU A 613 -19.52 11.66 16.91
CA GLU A 613 -20.53 12.57 16.38
C GLU A 613 -21.95 12.08 16.66
N ARG A 614 -22.23 10.79 16.41
CA ARG A 614 -23.52 10.18 16.78
C ARG A 614 -23.83 10.31 18.27
N LYS A 615 -22.88 9.99 19.15
CA LYS A 615 -23.04 10.16 20.61
C LYS A 615 -23.25 11.63 21.01
N ALA A 616 -22.57 12.56 20.35
CA ALA A 616 -22.73 13.99 20.59
C ALA A 616 -24.12 14.50 20.16
N ALA A 617 -24.61 14.04 19.00
CA ALA A 617 -25.96 14.33 18.50
C ALA A 617 -27.05 13.74 19.40
N GLU A 618 -26.92 12.47 19.83
CA GLU A 618 -27.83 11.85 20.82
C GLU A 618 -27.87 12.63 22.13
N ALA A 619 -26.71 13.05 22.65
CA ALA A 619 -26.63 13.83 23.88
C ALA A 619 -27.17 15.27 23.70
N ALA A 620 -27.03 15.86 22.51
CA ALA A 620 -27.62 17.16 22.18
C ALA A 620 -29.16 17.07 22.07
N GLY A 621 -29.69 16.04 21.40
CA GLY A 621 -31.12 15.78 21.31
C GLY A 621 -31.76 15.53 22.67
N LYS A 622 -31.09 14.78 23.56
CA LYS A 622 -31.53 14.60 24.96
C LYS A 622 -31.56 15.93 25.73
N ARG A 623 -30.53 16.78 25.58
CA ARG A 623 -30.48 18.11 26.21
C ARG A 623 -31.56 19.07 25.67
N ASP A 624 -31.79 19.07 24.37
CA ASP A 624 -32.84 19.90 23.74
C ASP A 624 -34.25 19.41 24.10
N GLY A 625 -34.48 18.09 24.13
CA GLY A 625 -35.73 17.49 24.59
C GLY A 625 -36.03 17.83 26.06
N MET A 626 -35.04 17.71 26.95
CA MET A 626 -35.19 18.11 28.36
C MET A 626 -35.46 19.62 28.49
N ARG A 627 -34.75 20.46 27.73
CA ARG A 627 -34.99 21.92 27.71
C ARG A 627 -36.40 22.27 27.26
N LYS A 628 -36.91 21.60 26.22
CA LYS A 628 -38.27 21.80 25.70
C LYS A 628 -39.34 21.32 26.69
N ALA A 629 -39.11 20.19 27.37
CA ALA A 629 -40.02 19.70 28.41
C ALA A 629 -40.13 20.69 29.58
N VAL A 630 -39.00 21.12 30.14
CA VAL A 630 -38.97 22.11 31.24
C VAL A 630 -39.58 23.45 30.80
N ALA A 631 -39.30 23.92 29.57
CA ALA A 631 -39.90 25.16 29.07
C ALA A 631 -41.42 25.06 28.93
N ALA A 632 -41.95 23.93 28.45
CA ALA A 632 -43.39 23.70 28.34
C ALA A 632 -44.08 23.57 29.71
N GLU A 633 -43.40 22.96 30.69
CA GLU A 633 -43.86 22.85 32.08
C GLU A 633 -43.95 24.24 32.72
N THR A 634 -42.89 25.05 32.66
CA THR A 634 -42.89 26.43 33.16
C THR A 634 -43.91 27.32 32.43
N GLU A 635 -44.08 27.19 31.11
CA GLU A 635 -45.10 27.96 30.38
C GLU A 635 -46.53 27.57 30.80
N ALA A 636 -46.78 26.29 31.08
CA ALA A 636 -48.05 25.81 31.61
C ALA A 636 -48.31 26.35 33.02
N GLU A 637 -47.33 26.28 33.94
CA GLU A 637 -47.40 26.86 35.29
C GLU A 637 -47.66 28.38 35.26
N GLU A 638 -46.91 29.13 34.45
CA GLU A 638 -47.12 30.57 34.28
C GLU A 638 -48.50 30.89 33.68
N SER A 639 -48.97 30.07 32.73
CA SER A 639 -50.32 30.22 32.17
C SER A 639 -51.39 30.00 33.24
N HIS A 640 -51.25 28.92 34.02
CA HIS A 640 -52.14 28.57 35.12
C HIS A 640 -52.19 29.70 36.18
N ALA A 641 -51.03 30.18 36.63
CA ALA A 641 -50.90 31.29 37.57
C ALA A 641 -51.52 32.60 37.05
N ARG A 642 -51.36 32.92 35.75
CA ARG A 642 -52.00 34.08 35.11
C ARG A 642 -53.52 33.95 35.07
N ILE A 643 -54.07 32.75 34.83
CA ILE A 643 -55.52 32.51 34.85
C ILE A 643 -56.04 32.61 36.29
N ALA A 644 -55.36 31.99 37.27
CA ALA A 644 -55.69 32.08 38.69
C ALA A 644 -55.73 33.54 39.20
N ALA A 645 -54.69 34.32 38.90
CA ALA A 645 -54.64 35.74 39.25
C ALA A 645 -55.79 36.55 38.60
N ASN A 646 -56.16 36.25 37.36
CA ASN A 646 -57.30 36.89 36.70
C ASN A 646 -58.65 36.49 37.31
N VAL A 647 -58.83 35.21 37.68
CA VAL A 647 -60.01 34.72 38.40
C VAL A 647 -60.16 35.44 39.74
N LEU A 648 -59.10 35.48 40.55
CA LEU A 648 -59.09 36.17 41.86
C LEU A 648 -59.40 37.66 41.72
N ARG A 649 -58.83 38.34 40.72
CA ARG A 649 -59.14 39.74 40.40
C ARG A 649 -60.60 39.95 40.01
N LEU A 650 -61.20 39.02 39.26
CA LEU A 650 -62.61 39.07 38.88
C LEU A 650 -63.56 38.80 40.06
N LEU A 651 -63.14 38.00 41.04
CA LEU A 651 -63.86 37.76 42.30
C LEU A 651 -63.76 38.96 43.26
N GLY A 652 -62.56 39.56 43.39
CA GLY A 652 -62.31 40.72 44.25
C GLY A 652 -62.93 42.03 43.75
N ALA A 653 -63.28 42.11 42.46
CA ALA A 653 -64.00 43.26 41.87
C ALA A 653 -65.54 43.14 42.00
N ALA A 654 -66.06 42.21 42.82
CA ALA A 654 -67.48 42.09 43.08
C ALA A 654 -67.98 43.23 44.00
N PRO A 655 -69.16 43.83 43.76
CA PRO A 655 -69.68 44.91 44.60
C PRO A 655 -69.90 44.51 46.06
N GLU A 656 -69.61 45.41 46.99
CA GLU A 656 -69.95 45.24 48.41
C GLU A 656 -71.46 44.98 48.57
N GLY A 657 -71.80 43.80 49.11
CA GLY A 657 -73.18 43.29 49.20
C GLY A 657 -73.47 42.04 48.35
N MET A 658 -72.67 41.75 47.31
CA MET A 658 -72.76 40.50 46.52
C MET A 658 -71.43 39.73 46.49
N PRO A 659 -71.02 39.09 47.60
CA PRO A 659 -69.73 38.40 47.71
C PRO A 659 -69.68 37.03 46.99
N LYS A 660 -70.62 36.75 46.08
CA LYS A 660 -70.76 35.45 45.38
C LYS A 660 -70.91 35.71 43.88
N VAL A 661 -69.98 35.19 43.08
CA VAL A 661 -69.99 35.32 41.62
C VAL A 661 -70.45 33.99 41.02
N GLY A 662 -71.51 34.00 40.22
CA GLY A 662 -72.01 32.78 39.56
C GLY A 662 -70.98 32.19 38.59
N ARG A 663 -70.77 30.87 38.61
CA ARG A 663 -69.71 30.19 37.81
C ARG A 663 -69.83 30.50 36.31
N HIS A 664 -71.06 30.55 35.79
CA HIS A 664 -71.34 30.91 34.41
C HIS A 664 -70.88 32.35 34.06
N GLY A 665 -71.14 33.32 34.95
CA GLY A 665 -70.71 34.70 34.78
C GLY A 665 -69.19 34.89 34.85
N LEU A 666 -68.50 34.07 35.66
CA LEU A 666 -67.03 34.02 35.69
C LEU A 666 -66.48 33.46 34.35
N ARG A 667 -67.01 32.32 33.88
CA ARG A 667 -66.61 31.69 32.61
C ARG A 667 -66.83 32.62 31.40
N HIS A 668 -67.91 33.41 31.41
CA HIS A 668 -68.23 34.34 30.32
C HIS A 668 -67.28 35.56 30.24
N LYS A 669 -66.66 35.96 31.37
CA LYS A 669 -65.66 37.05 31.45
C LYS A 669 -64.24 36.61 31.07
N LEU A 670 -63.97 35.31 30.99
CA LEU A 670 -62.69 34.77 30.53
C LEU A 670 -62.65 34.62 29.00
N ARG A 671 -61.43 34.71 28.43
CA ARG A 671 -61.18 34.44 27.00
C ARG A 671 -61.39 32.95 26.71
N SER A 672 -61.70 32.59 25.46
CA SER A 672 -62.03 31.20 25.10
C SER A 672 -60.97 30.19 25.57
N SER A 673 -59.70 30.47 25.30
CA SER A 673 -58.56 29.65 25.72
C SER A 673 -58.30 29.56 27.23
N GLN A 674 -58.93 30.42 28.04
CA GLN A 674 -58.83 30.40 29.50
C GLN A 674 -60.02 29.67 30.16
N ARG A 675 -61.09 29.39 29.40
CA ARG A 675 -62.29 28.71 29.91
C ARG A 675 -62.08 27.20 30.07
N GLU A 676 -61.14 26.63 29.33
CA GLU A 676 -60.81 25.20 29.36
C GLU A 676 -60.13 24.86 30.71
N TYR A 677 -59.18 25.67 31.15
CA TYR A 677 -58.46 25.52 32.43
C TYR A 677 -59.19 26.11 33.65
N LEU A 678 -60.41 26.66 33.49
CA LEU A 678 -61.12 27.34 34.59
C LEU A 678 -61.45 26.38 35.73
N ASP A 679 -61.82 25.16 35.41
CA ASP A 679 -62.31 24.21 36.40
C ASP A 679 -61.15 23.64 37.24
N ASP A 680 -59.98 23.42 36.65
CA ASP A 680 -58.73 23.04 37.33
C ASP A 680 -58.20 24.19 38.22
N VAL A 681 -58.12 25.41 37.67
CA VAL A 681 -57.72 26.62 38.42
C VAL A 681 -58.62 26.85 39.64
N LEU A 682 -59.92 26.57 39.54
CA LEU A 682 -60.84 26.69 40.67
C LEU A 682 -60.61 25.58 41.71
N ALA A 683 -60.30 24.35 41.29
CA ALA A 683 -59.98 23.27 42.22
C ALA A 683 -58.73 23.59 43.05
N ASP A 684 -57.67 24.08 42.40
CA ASP A 684 -56.44 24.49 43.07
C ASP A 684 -56.66 25.67 44.03
N LEU A 685 -57.39 26.72 43.60
CA LEU A 685 -57.72 27.86 44.48
C LEU A 685 -58.61 27.47 45.68
N VAL A 686 -59.40 26.40 45.57
CA VAL A 686 -60.14 25.80 46.70
C VAL A 686 -59.19 25.03 47.62
N ALA A 687 -58.26 24.25 47.07
CA ALA A 687 -57.25 23.52 47.84
C ALA A 687 -56.29 24.46 48.58
N GLU A 688 -55.91 25.58 47.97
CA GLU A 688 -55.16 26.68 48.60
C GLU A 688 -55.97 27.43 49.70
N GLY A 689 -57.28 27.15 49.83
CA GLY A 689 -58.14 27.83 50.81
C GLY A 689 -58.42 29.30 50.48
N ARG A 690 -58.31 29.70 49.20
CA ARG A 690 -58.46 31.10 48.75
C ARG A 690 -59.83 31.40 48.15
N VAL A 691 -60.55 30.38 47.69
CA VAL A 691 -61.94 30.51 47.25
C VAL A 691 -62.82 29.39 47.82
N ILE A 692 -64.11 29.68 47.95
CA ILE A 692 -65.16 28.68 48.17
C ILE A 692 -65.89 28.51 46.85
N ASP A 693 -65.94 27.28 46.35
CA ASP A 693 -66.75 26.87 45.21
C ASP A 693 -67.91 26.00 45.68
N ARG A 694 -69.12 26.26 45.19
CA ARG A 694 -70.33 25.45 45.45
C ARG A 694 -70.99 24.94 44.16
N GLY A 695 -70.31 25.09 43.02
CA GLY A 695 -70.78 24.66 41.70
C GLY A 695 -71.64 25.72 41.00
N ASP A 696 -72.60 26.31 41.71
CA ASP A 696 -73.45 27.40 41.22
C ASP A 696 -72.78 28.79 41.36
N TRP A 697 -72.08 29.04 42.47
CA TRP A 697 -71.28 30.24 42.72
C TRP A 697 -69.90 29.96 43.31
N VAL A 698 -68.99 30.90 43.06
CA VAL A 698 -67.63 30.98 43.60
C VAL A 698 -67.51 32.27 44.42
N LYS A 699 -66.81 32.22 45.56
CA LYS A 699 -66.55 33.36 46.45
C LYS A 699 -65.07 33.39 46.85
N LEU A 700 -64.47 34.57 46.92
CA LEU A 700 -63.16 34.79 47.54
C LEU A 700 -63.24 34.59 49.08
N ILE A 701 -62.27 33.87 49.64
CA ILE A 701 -62.02 33.82 51.09
C ILE A 701 -61.17 35.04 51.46
N ALA A 702 -61.53 35.70 52.56
CA ALA A 702 -60.88 36.91 53.06
C ALA A 702 -59.78 36.57 54.08
#